data_AF-A0A4V0I6F7-F1
#
_entry.id   AF-A0A4V0I6F7-F1
#
_cell.length_a   1.000
_cell.length_b   1.000
_cell.length_c   1.000
_cell.angle_alpha   90.00
_cell.angle_beta   90.00
_cell.angle_gamma   90.00
#
_symmetry.space_group_name_H-M   'P 1'
#
loop_
_entity.id
_entity.type
_entity.pdbx_description
1 polymer ?
#
loop_
_entity_poly.entity_id
_entity_poly.type
_entity_poly.pdbx_seq_one_letter_code
_entity_poly.pdbx_strand_id
1 'polypeptide(L)'
;MPRRARLNVEPLEARITPVAGALDPSFSGDGVVTQDLAGYYQTGAQDVVVQADGKVVVAGTAKLLETSYPAVFRYNTDGSLDTTFGLNGVGVLTVPSGTGDFYSVALQADGKIVASGTGRIGGNYQALVARLNADGSPDTSFGTNGITLVDASPGDDNGFAVAIQADGKVVATGNAQPNPTFASYRTLILRLTTDGVLDPTFDGDGVALLTVGPLAKAVLVQSDGKIVVAGGQALPSSGAFVLARVNVDGTPDTTFGTNGSVSTSPGGMYFDEIRDAVLLPDGSILAAGVAGVGSSYRPTPILLKYTTAGALDSTFGTSGVVATVLPHNGGSFEAVALQDDGKIVAAGGIGIPGGGNAIVARFTAEGQLDTTFGAPGATALPGAAMTDLAPNDNDGYSGVAVSPDGRIVAAGGAGGGSVRRLAVARYDSVDLPAVAAADEYAVDRYATLTVAAPGVLANDSRPGGAAITIVVTRWPDHGTLVLDQSGGFTYTPDADFVGTDSFEYRLDNGLPSDPAVVTLVVRPVAAPPITGVSSPAANGVYGVGTRIPITVRFAAPVTVAGAPTLALATGTGAVASYVGGSGTNTLTFAYTVAAGDNTPDLDYAGPFALALNGGTIRDAAGTDVPLVLADPGAPGSLGAANGIAIETPVISLTASSNEVDESGQASLVYIFNRTGATTDPLTVTFYVSGSAAFGTDYTQTGADSFGPATGTVTFPAGSSTATVSIDPLADELFEYDESVVLSLTPPAGYVPPGSFRAFGPALVVSPAYATARSAAATGGFANGTGAATLRLSGGTAEYDPGTGRTTFTFTVRLNRAVAGGFTVAYTTNDGSAVAGSDYTDNDGTLTFAGTAGETHTITVAVAGNRTGQPDETFSVALGELSGNTAPQLAAITKLGSPQTATILSSPVNVTAVADLGRAGLWRVTPGGWARLTAANVEGAAVSADGRAVVADFGAGGLRRWTANAGWALLSTANAQQFAMSRDGRTVVADFGGAGLWRWVAIGGWTRLATGDAEAVRVSANGETVVADLGRAGLKRWASGRWSVLLAANPEAVAASGDGRVVVADLGRSGLWRWEAGTGWSRLTTANVEGFALSADGTTVVADFGAGGLRRRTTIGGWAVLSRGNVERVVVSADGGTVVADFGPGGLRRWTPAGGWVVLTPANVQNVAVSRDGRAVLADFGPGGLRGFDGRWVALSPVDPEGIWVG
;
A
#
# COMPACT_ATOMS: atom_id res chain seq x y z
N MET A 1 51.67 10.58 58.82
CA MET A 1 50.29 10.39 58.31
C MET A 1 50.38 9.90 56.87
N PRO A 2 49.78 8.76 56.50
CA PRO A 2 49.54 8.41 55.09
C PRO A 2 48.07 8.65 54.72
N ARG A 3 47.82 9.46 53.68
CA ARG A 3 46.48 9.53 53.06
C ARG A 3 46.29 8.29 52.20
N ARG A 4 45.36 7.41 52.56
CA ARG A 4 44.79 6.43 51.61
C ARG A 4 43.89 7.18 50.64
N ALA A 5 44.22 7.19 49.35
CA ALA A 5 43.21 7.42 48.33
C ALA A 5 42.26 6.22 48.36
N ARG A 6 40.95 6.47 48.45
CA ARG A 6 39.94 5.43 48.25
C ARG A 6 39.70 5.31 46.76
N LEU A 7 39.85 4.11 46.22
CA LEU A 7 39.21 3.76 44.96
C LEU A 7 37.70 3.76 45.23
N ASN A 8 36.92 4.56 44.51
CA ASN A 8 35.46 4.51 44.60
C ASN A 8 35.01 3.26 43.84
N VAL A 9 34.78 2.18 44.58
CA VAL A 9 34.01 1.05 44.07
C VAL A 9 32.55 1.45 44.20
N GLU A 10 31.90 1.74 43.07
CA GLU A 10 30.43 1.81 42.99
C GLU A 10 29.86 0.50 43.57
N PRO A 11 28.82 0.55 44.42
CA PRO A 11 28.25 -0.67 44.99
C PRO A 11 27.68 -1.56 43.89
N LEU A 12 27.88 -2.87 44.02
CA LEU A 12 27.51 -3.88 43.01
C LEU A 12 26.03 -3.77 42.57
N GLU A 13 25.16 -3.34 43.48
CA GLU A 13 23.72 -3.14 43.28
C GLU A 13 23.37 -2.07 42.21
N ALA A 14 24.29 -1.16 41.89
CA ALA A 14 24.11 -0.16 40.82
C ALA A 14 24.36 -0.71 39.40
N ARG A 15 24.85 -1.96 39.26
CA ARG A 15 25.12 -2.63 37.97
C ARG A 15 24.00 -3.58 37.50
N ILE A 16 22.93 -3.75 38.28
CA ILE A 16 21.96 -4.85 38.11
C ILE A 16 20.63 -4.41 37.49
N THR A 17 20.49 -3.14 37.10
CA THR A 17 19.40 -2.72 36.21
C THR A 17 19.87 -2.97 34.77
N PRO A 18 19.25 -3.87 33.98
CA PRO A 18 19.57 -3.99 32.57
C PRO A 18 19.30 -2.64 31.89
N VAL A 19 20.25 -2.18 31.09
CA VAL A 19 20.20 -0.97 30.27
C VAL A 19 21.12 -1.24 29.08
N ALA A 20 20.77 -0.77 27.89
CA ALA A 20 21.63 -0.98 26.71
C ALA A 20 23.05 -0.45 26.94
N GLY A 21 24.06 -1.33 26.81
CA GLY A 21 25.47 -1.02 27.08
C GLY A 21 25.90 -1.20 28.55
N ALA A 22 25.02 -1.70 29.42
CA ALA A 22 25.44 -2.30 30.68
C ALA A 22 26.09 -3.67 30.43
N LEU A 23 26.98 -4.09 31.32
CA LEU A 23 27.50 -5.46 31.37
C LEU A 23 26.37 -6.40 31.78
N ASP A 24 26.16 -7.48 31.03
CA ASP A 24 25.08 -8.45 31.27
C ASP A 24 25.44 -9.39 32.43
N PRO A 25 24.78 -9.30 33.59
CA PRO A 25 25.13 -10.11 34.77
C PRO A 25 24.77 -11.60 34.62
N SER A 26 23.99 -11.99 33.59
CA SER A 26 23.77 -13.41 33.28
C SER A 26 24.99 -14.07 32.62
N PHE A 27 25.96 -13.28 32.19
CA PHE A 27 27.30 -13.71 31.81
C PHE A 27 28.23 -13.52 33.01
N SER A 28 28.85 -14.60 33.52
CA SER A 28 29.77 -14.65 34.67
C SER A 28 29.34 -14.03 36.02
N GLY A 29 28.16 -13.43 36.13
CA GLY A 29 27.67 -12.72 37.33
C GLY A 29 28.01 -11.22 37.37
N ASP A 30 29.05 -10.81 36.64
CA ASP A 30 29.52 -9.42 36.53
C ASP A 30 29.67 -8.94 35.07
N GLY A 31 29.33 -9.79 34.11
CA GLY A 31 29.39 -9.57 32.67
C GLY A 31 30.78 -9.73 32.04
N VAL A 32 31.82 -10.07 32.81
CA VAL A 32 33.21 -10.19 32.33
C VAL A 32 33.88 -11.48 32.81
N VAL A 33 34.27 -12.31 31.85
CA VAL A 33 35.14 -13.48 32.07
C VAL A 33 36.59 -13.05 31.84
N THR A 34 37.47 -13.31 32.81
CA THR A 34 38.94 -13.26 32.60
C THR A 34 39.53 -14.67 32.76
N GLN A 35 40.34 -15.10 31.79
CA GLN A 35 40.76 -16.50 31.69
C GLN A 35 42.23 -16.72 32.09
N ASP A 36 42.42 -17.14 33.34
CA ASP A 36 43.64 -17.80 33.79
C ASP A 36 43.51 -19.33 33.55
N LEU A 37 44.43 -19.92 32.78
CA LEU A 37 44.45 -21.36 32.50
C LEU A 37 45.56 -22.06 33.29
N ALA A 38 45.22 -23.11 34.04
CA ALA A 38 46.19 -23.89 34.80
C ALA A 38 47.28 -24.49 33.89
N GLY A 39 48.54 -24.07 34.10
CA GLY A 39 49.71 -24.50 33.32
C GLY A 39 50.16 -23.49 32.26
N TYR A 40 49.26 -22.66 31.73
CA TYR A 40 49.59 -21.55 30.85
C TYR A 40 49.79 -20.26 31.68
N TYR A 41 50.64 -19.36 31.24
CA TYR A 41 50.98 -18.13 31.98
C TYR A 41 50.71 -16.85 31.19
N GLN A 42 50.31 -16.98 29.92
CA GLN A 42 49.67 -15.92 29.14
C GLN A 42 48.57 -16.54 28.27
N THR A 43 47.44 -15.85 28.20
CA THR A 43 46.34 -16.09 27.26
C THR A 43 46.04 -14.76 26.56
N GLY A 44 45.59 -14.82 25.31
CA GLY A 44 45.21 -13.62 24.58
C GLY A 44 44.11 -13.92 23.58
N ALA A 45 43.11 -13.04 23.50
CA ALA A 45 42.17 -12.98 22.39
C ALA A 45 42.75 -12.09 21.28
N GLN A 46 42.38 -12.39 20.05
CA GLN A 46 42.56 -11.51 18.89
C GLN A 46 41.21 -11.25 18.20
N ASP A 47 40.33 -12.25 18.13
CA ASP A 47 39.04 -12.18 17.42
C ASP A 47 37.98 -13.04 18.11
N VAL A 48 36.69 -12.74 17.90
CA VAL A 48 35.55 -13.44 18.50
C VAL A 48 34.36 -13.54 17.55
N VAL A 49 33.72 -14.71 17.54
CA VAL A 49 32.47 -14.99 16.84
C VAL A 49 31.49 -15.71 17.77
N VAL A 50 30.19 -15.61 17.50
CA VAL A 50 29.15 -16.31 18.28
C VAL A 50 28.48 -17.36 17.40
N GLN A 51 28.35 -18.58 17.93
CA GLN A 51 27.66 -19.68 17.26
C GLN A 51 26.14 -19.48 17.31
N ALA A 52 25.39 -20.13 16.41
CA ALA A 52 23.93 -20.02 16.34
C ALA A 52 23.19 -20.50 17.62
N ASP A 53 23.86 -21.28 18.48
CA ASP A 53 23.35 -21.70 19.80
C ASP A 53 23.73 -20.72 20.93
N GLY A 54 24.32 -19.57 20.59
CA GLY A 54 24.74 -18.53 21.53
C GLY A 54 26.10 -18.77 22.20
N LYS A 55 26.81 -19.87 21.92
CA LYS A 55 28.17 -20.07 22.45
C LYS A 55 29.16 -19.10 21.83
N VAL A 56 30.05 -18.55 22.66
CA VAL A 56 31.07 -17.59 22.24
C VAL A 56 32.36 -18.32 21.91
N VAL A 57 32.92 -18.09 20.73
CA VAL A 57 34.16 -18.70 20.23
C VAL A 57 35.20 -17.61 20.02
N VAL A 58 36.32 -17.68 20.73
CA VAL A 58 37.39 -16.68 20.71
C VAL A 58 38.66 -17.31 20.15
N ALA A 59 39.32 -16.68 19.18
CA ALA A 59 40.61 -17.13 18.68
C ALA A 59 41.76 -16.25 19.20
N GLY A 60 42.92 -16.87 19.36
CA GLY A 60 44.14 -16.19 19.81
C GLY A 60 45.24 -17.16 20.19
N THR A 61 45.79 -16.97 21.39
CA THR A 61 47.03 -17.62 21.85
C THR A 61 46.88 -18.22 23.24
N ALA A 62 47.45 -19.41 23.44
CA ALA A 62 47.76 -19.98 24.75
C ALA A 62 49.28 -20.21 24.87
N LYS A 63 49.95 -19.55 25.83
CA LYS A 63 51.43 -19.63 25.97
C LYS A 63 51.87 -20.49 27.16
N LEU A 64 52.68 -21.51 26.88
CA LEU A 64 53.21 -22.49 27.84
C LEU A 64 54.74 -22.40 27.85
N LEU A 65 55.30 -21.83 28.93
CA LEU A 65 56.70 -21.36 28.94
C LEU A 65 56.98 -20.49 27.68
N GLU A 66 58.21 -20.40 27.17
CA GLU A 66 58.47 -19.52 26.02
C GLU A 66 57.85 -19.96 24.66
N THR A 67 56.88 -20.88 24.65
CA THR A 67 56.23 -21.43 23.45
C THR A 67 54.78 -20.95 23.33
N SER A 68 54.46 -20.24 22.23
CA SER A 68 53.08 -19.88 21.86
C SER A 68 52.41 -21.00 21.06
N TYR A 69 51.16 -21.29 21.41
CA TYR A 69 50.29 -22.20 20.66
C TYR A 69 49.05 -21.45 20.17
N PRO A 70 48.67 -21.62 18.89
CA PRO A 70 47.42 -21.07 18.37
C PRO A 70 46.25 -21.83 19.01
N ALA A 71 45.29 -21.07 19.56
CA ALA A 71 44.24 -21.60 20.40
C ALA A 71 42.87 -20.96 20.10
N VAL A 72 41.83 -21.79 20.18
CA VAL A 72 40.43 -21.37 20.16
C VAL A 72 39.82 -21.70 21.52
N PHE A 73 39.14 -20.74 22.12
CA PHE A 73 38.45 -20.86 23.41
C PHE A 73 36.95 -20.84 23.16
N ARG A 74 36.16 -21.68 23.85
CA ARG A 74 34.70 -21.64 23.77
C ARG A 74 34.04 -21.46 25.13
N TYR A 75 33.12 -20.51 25.20
CA TYR A 75 32.30 -20.21 26.36
C TYR A 75 30.83 -20.51 26.09
N ASN A 76 30.13 -20.99 27.11
CA ASN A 76 28.69 -21.17 27.12
C ASN A 76 27.97 -19.81 27.17
N THR A 77 26.64 -19.83 27.00
CA THR A 77 25.77 -18.66 27.06
C THR A 77 25.71 -17.97 28.43
N ASP A 78 26.28 -18.57 29.48
CA ASP A 78 26.42 -17.99 30.84
C ASP A 78 27.85 -17.48 31.13
N GLY A 79 28.75 -17.51 30.14
CA GLY A 79 30.16 -17.16 30.30
C GLY A 79 31.01 -18.25 30.97
N SER A 80 30.44 -19.38 31.37
CA SER A 80 31.23 -20.52 31.82
C SER A 80 32.02 -21.12 30.64
N LEU A 81 33.24 -21.59 30.91
CA LEU A 81 34.09 -22.24 29.93
C LEU A 81 33.45 -23.58 29.50
N ASP A 82 33.26 -23.82 28.20
CA ASP A 82 32.57 -25.01 27.69
C ASP A 82 33.45 -26.26 27.79
N THR A 83 33.31 -26.99 28.89
CA THR A 83 34.08 -28.21 29.17
C THR A 83 33.90 -29.33 28.14
N THR A 84 32.92 -29.24 27.24
CA THR A 84 32.73 -30.21 26.13
C THR A 84 33.59 -29.91 24.89
N PHE A 85 34.26 -28.75 24.85
CA PHE A 85 35.08 -28.31 23.72
C PHE A 85 36.58 -28.52 23.97
N GLY A 86 37.26 -29.28 23.12
CA GLY A 86 38.71 -29.49 23.18
C GLY A 86 39.20 -29.94 24.57
N LEU A 87 40.25 -29.29 25.08
CA LEU A 87 40.80 -29.52 26.41
C LEU A 87 40.13 -28.61 27.45
N ASN A 88 38.91 -28.97 27.87
CA ASN A 88 38.08 -28.23 28.85
C ASN A 88 37.80 -26.78 28.44
N GLY A 89 37.26 -26.57 27.24
CA GLY A 89 36.94 -25.27 26.65
C GLY A 89 38.00 -24.68 25.75
N VAL A 90 39.10 -25.40 25.48
CA VAL A 90 40.24 -24.88 24.70
C VAL A 90 40.67 -25.87 23.61
N GLY A 91 40.41 -25.53 22.36
CA GLY A 91 40.97 -26.18 21.19
C GLY A 91 42.37 -25.65 20.90
N VAL A 92 43.40 -26.33 21.41
CA VAL A 92 44.81 -25.98 21.19
C VAL A 92 45.37 -26.76 20.00
N LEU A 93 46.02 -26.07 19.06
CA LEU A 93 46.68 -26.70 17.92
C LEU A 93 48.21 -26.69 18.07
N THR A 94 48.85 -27.76 17.58
CA THR A 94 50.31 -27.90 17.58
C THR A 94 50.85 -27.63 16.18
N VAL A 95 51.57 -26.52 16.01
CA VAL A 95 52.29 -26.21 14.76
C VAL A 95 53.49 -27.17 14.61
N PRO A 96 53.62 -27.92 13.51
CA PRO A 96 54.72 -28.87 13.32
C PRO A 96 56.10 -28.20 13.43
N SER A 97 56.90 -28.63 14.40
CA SER A 97 58.27 -28.13 14.64
C SER A 97 58.37 -26.60 14.80
N GLY A 98 57.31 -25.96 15.31
CA GLY A 98 57.20 -24.51 15.39
C GLY A 98 56.34 -24.00 16.54
N THR A 99 56.02 -22.71 16.50
CA THR A 99 55.07 -22.02 17.40
C THR A 99 54.01 -21.32 16.57
N GLY A 100 52.93 -20.82 17.17
CA GLY A 100 51.99 -20.00 16.42
C GLY A 100 50.96 -19.28 17.27
N ASP A 101 50.20 -18.43 16.59
CA ASP A 101 49.16 -17.56 17.14
C ASP A 101 48.02 -17.48 16.11
N PHE A 102 46.75 -17.48 16.52
CA PHE A 102 45.63 -17.11 15.63
C PHE A 102 45.32 -15.61 15.77
N TYR A 103 44.91 -14.97 14.68
CA TYR A 103 44.50 -13.57 14.65
C TYR A 103 43.02 -13.36 14.26
N SER A 104 42.39 -14.32 13.58
CA SER A 104 40.99 -14.22 13.17
C SER A 104 40.30 -15.58 13.10
N VAL A 105 38.97 -15.59 13.25
CA VAL A 105 38.12 -16.79 13.27
C VAL A 105 36.80 -16.57 12.51
N ALA A 106 36.37 -17.60 11.79
CA ALA A 106 35.09 -17.65 11.09
C ALA A 106 34.40 -19.00 11.31
N LEU A 107 33.06 -19.00 11.25
CA LEU A 107 32.23 -20.19 11.45
C LEU A 107 31.72 -20.74 10.12
N GLN A 108 31.86 -22.05 9.91
CA GLN A 108 31.16 -22.76 8.82
C GLN A 108 29.73 -23.11 9.24
N ALA A 109 28.82 -23.17 8.28
CA ALA A 109 27.40 -23.48 8.50
C ALA A 109 27.15 -24.90 9.07
N ASP A 110 28.12 -25.80 9.00
CA ASP A 110 28.10 -27.13 9.61
C ASP A 110 28.62 -27.16 11.06
N GLY A 111 28.92 -25.99 11.62
CA GLY A 111 29.42 -25.82 13.00
C GLY A 111 30.93 -26.00 13.15
N LYS A 112 31.70 -26.24 12.08
CA LYS A 112 33.16 -26.20 12.14
C LYS A 112 33.68 -24.77 12.32
N ILE A 113 34.85 -24.65 12.91
CA ILE A 113 35.51 -23.39 13.22
C ILE A 113 36.77 -23.30 12.38
N VAL A 114 36.92 -22.22 11.61
CA VAL A 114 38.10 -21.96 10.78
C VAL A 114 38.83 -20.75 11.37
N ALA A 115 40.14 -20.86 11.59
CA ALA A 115 40.95 -19.77 12.13
C ALA A 115 42.18 -19.52 11.26
N SER A 116 42.64 -18.27 11.16
CA SER A 116 43.90 -17.91 10.49
C SER A 116 44.84 -17.16 11.42
N GLY A 117 46.13 -17.26 11.12
CA GLY A 117 47.19 -16.73 11.96
C GLY A 117 48.59 -16.88 11.36
N THR A 118 49.57 -16.97 12.24
CA THR A 118 50.98 -17.21 11.90
C THR A 118 51.50 -18.50 12.52
N GLY A 119 52.27 -19.26 11.75
CA GLY A 119 53.07 -20.39 12.22
C GLY A 119 54.55 -20.07 12.03
N ARG A 120 55.36 -20.12 13.09
CA ARG A 120 56.80 -19.86 13.01
C ARG A 120 57.59 -21.17 12.92
N ILE A 121 58.20 -21.43 11.77
CA ILE A 121 58.89 -22.69 11.46
C ILE A 121 60.27 -22.37 10.89
N GLY A 122 61.32 -23.05 11.38
CA GLY A 122 62.70 -22.88 10.89
C GLY A 122 63.35 -21.52 11.14
N GLY A 123 62.60 -20.51 11.61
CA GLY A 123 63.08 -19.16 11.92
C GLY A 123 62.12 -18.07 11.43
N ASN A 124 61.49 -18.30 10.28
CA ASN A 124 60.54 -17.42 9.60
C ASN A 124 59.09 -17.68 10.04
N TYR A 125 58.20 -16.74 9.76
CA TYR A 125 56.75 -16.92 9.84
C TYR A 125 56.17 -17.41 8.51
N GLN A 126 55.14 -18.25 8.61
CA GLN A 126 54.32 -18.74 7.51
C GLN A 126 52.85 -18.45 7.80
N ALA A 127 52.07 -18.23 6.75
CA ALA A 127 50.63 -18.05 6.89
C ALA A 127 49.98 -19.36 7.34
N LEU A 128 49.26 -19.30 8.47
CA LEU A 128 48.60 -20.45 9.09
C LEU A 128 47.08 -20.33 8.85
N VAL A 129 46.46 -21.40 8.36
CA VAL A 129 45.01 -21.57 8.35
C VAL A 129 44.70 -22.93 8.96
N ALA A 130 43.76 -22.97 9.89
CA ALA A 130 43.37 -24.19 10.57
C ALA A 130 41.86 -24.38 10.57
N ARG A 131 41.42 -25.64 10.67
CA ARG A 131 40.02 -25.99 10.92
C ARG A 131 39.89 -26.94 12.09
N LEU A 132 38.93 -26.63 12.96
CA LEU A 132 38.50 -27.46 14.08
C LEU A 132 37.08 -27.95 13.81
N ASN A 133 36.77 -29.14 14.31
CA ASN A 133 35.41 -29.65 14.41
C ASN A 133 34.60 -28.86 15.46
N ALA A 134 33.28 -29.05 15.45
CA ALA A 134 32.37 -28.42 16.42
C ALA A 134 32.64 -28.82 17.89
N ASP A 135 33.43 -29.87 18.15
CA ASP A 135 33.89 -30.31 19.48
C ASP A 135 35.26 -29.74 19.85
N GLY A 136 35.89 -28.92 19.02
CA GLY A 136 37.21 -28.32 19.28
C GLY A 136 38.39 -29.26 19.03
N SER A 137 38.17 -30.45 18.48
CA SER A 137 39.25 -31.29 17.94
C SER A 137 39.71 -30.76 16.57
N PRO A 138 41.00 -30.87 16.20
CA PRO A 138 41.47 -30.54 14.85
C PRO A 138 40.79 -31.41 13.78
N ASP A 139 40.32 -30.79 12.70
CA ASP A 139 39.69 -31.52 11.60
C ASP A 139 40.75 -32.21 10.72
N THR A 140 40.98 -33.49 10.98
CA THR A 140 41.94 -34.31 10.23
C THR A 140 41.67 -34.43 8.72
N SER A 141 40.49 -33.99 8.23
CA SER A 141 40.19 -33.91 6.79
C SER A 141 40.61 -32.58 6.13
N PHE A 142 41.13 -31.63 6.91
CA PHE A 142 41.59 -30.33 6.42
C PHE A 142 43.12 -30.21 6.51
N GLY A 143 43.77 -29.99 5.36
CA GLY A 143 45.22 -29.84 5.27
C GLY A 143 45.98 -31.02 5.87
N THR A 144 47.01 -30.74 6.68
CA THR A 144 47.73 -31.72 7.48
C THR A 144 47.24 -31.67 8.93
N ASN A 145 46.38 -32.62 9.32
CA ASN A 145 45.81 -32.74 10.68
C ASN A 145 45.08 -31.48 11.19
N GLY A 146 44.27 -30.85 10.34
CA GLY A 146 43.54 -29.62 10.67
C GLY A 146 44.32 -28.33 10.43
N ILE A 147 45.53 -28.40 9.87
CA ILE A 147 46.42 -27.25 9.63
C ILE A 147 46.90 -27.21 8.18
N THR A 148 46.79 -26.05 7.56
CA THR A 148 47.50 -25.67 6.34
C THR A 148 48.47 -24.52 6.65
N LEU A 149 49.73 -24.72 6.27
CA LEU A 149 50.80 -23.72 6.37
C LEU A 149 51.23 -23.35 4.96
N VAL A 150 51.39 -22.05 4.69
CA VAL A 150 51.76 -21.55 3.37
C VAL A 150 53.01 -20.66 3.47
N ASP A 151 54.05 -21.10 2.77
CA ASP A 151 55.31 -20.43 2.50
C ASP A 151 55.17 -19.76 1.12
N ALA A 152 54.59 -18.56 1.10
CA ALA A 152 54.25 -17.81 -0.11
C ALA A 152 55.43 -16.96 -0.63
N SER A 153 56.47 -16.73 0.20
CA SER A 153 57.62 -15.93 -0.17
C SER A 153 58.91 -16.35 0.56
N PRO A 154 60.10 -15.86 0.15
CA PRO A 154 61.37 -16.22 0.79
C PRO A 154 61.61 -15.60 2.18
N GLY A 155 60.66 -14.83 2.71
CA GLY A 155 60.77 -14.12 3.99
C GLY A 155 59.70 -14.56 4.99
N ASP A 156 59.16 -13.60 5.74
CA ASP A 156 58.04 -13.83 6.66
C ASP A 156 56.68 -13.66 5.96
N ASP A 157 55.87 -14.72 5.96
CA ASP A 157 54.47 -14.70 5.52
C ASP A 157 53.52 -14.79 6.72
N ASN A 158 52.45 -14.00 6.69
CA ASN A 158 51.54 -13.83 7.82
C ASN A 158 50.09 -13.90 7.36
N GLY A 159 49.26 -14.71 8.02
CA GLY A 159 47.80 -14.65 7.93
C GLY A 159 47.25 -13.82 9.09
N PHE A 160 46.37 -12.86 8.80
CA PHE A 160 45.74 -11.98 9.79
C PHE A 160 44.22 -12.12 9.82
N ALA A 161 43.56 -12.35 8.69
CA ALA A 161 42.10 -12.48 8.62
C ALA A 161 41.65 -13.65 7.75
N VAL A 162 40.47 -14.20 8.07
CA VAL A 162 39.85 -15.32 7.36
C VAL A 162 38.37 -15.10 7.09
N ALA A 163 37.91 -15.52 5.92
CA ALA A 163 36.51 -15.57 5.54
C ALA A 163 36.19 -16.89 4.81
N ILE A 164 34.91 -17.24 4.77
CA ILE A 164 34.41 -18.46 4.13
C ILE A 164 33.54 -18.05 2.95
N GLN A 165 33.80 -18.61 1.76
CA GLN A 165 32.96 -18.41 0.59
C GLN A 165 31.69 -19.27 0.68
N ALA A 166 30.64 -18.90 -0.05
CA ALA A 166 29.35 -19.62 -0.04
C ALA A 166 29.44 -21.07 -0.54
N ASP A 167 30.48 -21.44 -1.28
CA ASP A 167 30.78 -22.82 -1.71
C ASP A 167 31.58 -23.63 -0.66
N GLY A 168 31.88 -23.04 0.50
CA GLY A 168 32.62 -23.64 1.60
C GLY A 168 34.15 -23.51 1.49
N LYS A 169 34.68 -22.90 0.43
CA LYS A 169 36.12 -22.58 0.32
C LYS A 169 36.53 -21.56 1.37
N VAL A 170 37.79 -21.63 1.80
CA VAL A 170 38.35 -20.72 2.81
C VAL A 170 39.24 -19.71 2.12
N VAL A 171 39.06 -18.43 2.42
CA VAL A 171 39.93 -17.34 1.97
C VAL A 171 40.63 -16.77 3.19
N ALA A 172 41.95 -16.71 3.17
CA ALA A 172 42.76 -16.07 4.21
C ALA A 172 43.60 -14.96 3.62
N THR A 173 43.86 -13.89 4.37
CA THR A 173 44.70 -12.78 3.91
C THR A 173 45.70 -12.35 4.98
N GLY A 174 46.75 -11.68 4.53
CA GLY A 174 47.67 -10.93 5.37
C GLY A 174 48.82 -10.40 4.52
N ASN A 175 50.05 -10.65 4.95
CA ASN A 175 51.25 -10.04 4.38
C ASN A 175 52.31 -11.08 4.06
N ALA A 176 52.83 -11.06 2.83
CA ALA A 176 54.01 -11.81 2.41
C ALA A 176 55.23 -10.91 2.29
N GLN A 177 56.44 -11.43 2.51
CA GLN A 177 57.71 -10.69 2.41
C GLN A 177 58.62 -11.21 1.27
N PRO A 178 58.42 -10.76 0.00
CA PRO A 178 59.18 -11.22 -1.16
C PRO A 178 60.70 -11.06 -1.08
N ASN A 179 61.22 -10.26 -0.14
CA ASN A 179 62.65 -10.12 0.08
C ASN A 179 62.96 -9.97 1.59
N PRO A 180 63.56 -10.99 2.24
CA PRO A 180 63.87 -10.96 3.67
C PRO A 180 64.90 -9.88 4.08
N THR A 181 65.62 -9.25 3.14
CA THR A 181 66.61 -8.20 3.46
C THR A 181 66.02 -6.80 3.54
N PHE A 182 64.74 -6.61 3.19
CA PHE A 182 64.04 -5.33 3.27
C PHE A 182 62.67 -5.49 3.95
N ALA A 183 62.23 -4.45 4.66
CA ALA A 183 60.86 -4.37 5.19
C ALA A 183 59.87 -4.00 4.06
N SER A 184 59.79 -4.85 3.03
CA SER A 184 58.84 -4.72 1.92
C SER A 184 57.90 -5.91 1.93
N TYR A 185 56.63 -5.62 2.19
CA TYR A 185 55.56 -6.60 2.21
C TYR A 185 54.61 -6.40 1.03
N ARG A 186 53.95 -7.47 0.62
CA ARG A 186 52.83 -7.48 -0.34
C ARG A 186 51.59 -8.02 0.33
N THR A 187 50.43 -7.60 -0.17
CA THR A 187 49.15 -8.21 0.21
C THR A 187 49.16 -9.67 -0.22
N LEU A 188 48.98 -10.57 0.73
CA LEU A 188 48.83 -12.00 0.53
C LEU A 188 47.34 -12.33 0.56
N ILE A 189 46.83 -13.00 -0.47
CA ILE A 189 45.49 -13.59 -0.46
C ILE A 189 45.62 -15.07 -0.84
N LEU A 190 45.18 -15.93 0.07
CA LEU A 190 45.17 -17.38 -0.10
C LEU A 190 43.74 -17.83 -0.34
N ARG A 191 43.52 -18.74 -1.30
CA ARG A 191 42.30 -19.54 -1.33
C ARG A 191 42.61 -21.02 -1.14
N LEU A 192 41.92 -21.62 -0.19
CA LEU A 192 41.92 -23.05 0.07
C LEU A 192 40.59 -23.68 -0.34
N THR A 193 40.70 -24.88 -0.88
CA THR A 193 39.60 -25.84 -1.08
C THR A 193 38.93 -26.24 0.25
N THR A 194 37.80 -26.93 0.17
CA THR A 194 37.05 -27.41 1.35
C THR A 194 37.81 -28.44 2.20
N ASP A 195 38.84 -29.07 1.65
CA ASP A 195 39.81 -29.98 2.28
C ASP A 195 41.14 -29.28 2.65
N GLY A 196 41.21 -27.96 2.54
CA GLY A 196 42.33 -27.15 3.05
C GLY A 196 43.58 -27.13 2.15
N VAL A 197 43.53 -27.71 0.96
CA VAL A 197 44.60 -27.62 -0.04
C VAL A 197 44.46 -26.30 -0.82
N LEU A 198 45.58 -25.67 -1.20
CA LEU A 198 45.58 -24.50 -2.08
C LEU A 198 44.76 -24.75 -3.35
N ASP A 199 43.89 -23.80 -3.71
CA ASP A 199 42.97 -23.92 -4.84
C ASP A 199 43.64 -23.44 -6.15
N PRO A 200 44.02 -24.34 -7.08
CA PRO A 200 44.72 -23.96 -8.31
C PRO A 200 43.83 -23.16 -9.28
N THR A 201 42.54 -22.99 -9.00
CA THR A 201 41.64 -22.09 -9.76
C THR A 201 41.72 -20.63 -9.30
N PHE A 202 42.60 -20.31 -8.35
CA PHE A 202 42.84 -18.96 -7.82
C PHE A 202 44.28 -18.55 -8.09
N ASP A 203 44.49 -17.54 -8.94
CA ASP A 203 45.78 -17.05 -9.50
C ASP A 203 46.73 -18.13 -10.08
N GLY A 204 46.22 -19.37 -10.26
CA GLY A 204 46.92 -20.52 -10.83
C GLY A 204 47.50 -21.51 -9.81
N ASP A 205 47.75 -21.09 -8.58
CA ASP A 205 48.38 -21.90 -7.53
C ASP A 205 47.75 -21.79 -6.13
N GLY A 206 46.68 -20.99 -5.98
CA GLY A 206 46.00 -20.70 -4.72
C GLY A 206 46.48 -19.42 -4.01
N VAL A 207 47.48 -18.71 -4.54
CA VAL A 207 48.18 -17.61 -3.87
C VAL A 207 48.24 -16.35 -4.74
N ALA A 208 47.40 -15.36 -4.45
CA ALA A 208 47.49 -14.04 -5.08
C ALA A 208 48.39 -13.09 -4.27
N LEU A 209 49.43 -12.53 -4.91
CA LEU A 209 50.40 -11.59 -4.33
C LEU A 209 50.30 -10.20 -4.95
N LEU A 210 49.48 -9.31 -4.36
CA LEU A 210 49.25 -7.98 -4.93
C LEU A 210 50.45 -7.06 -4.74
N THR A 211 50.88 -6.43 -5.83
CA THR A 211 51.97 -5.43 -5.81
C THR A 211 51.47 -4.03 -5.36
N VAL A 212 50.17 -3.77 -5.49
CA VAL A 212 49.50 -2.57 -4.98
C VAL A 212 48.27 -3.04 -4.20
N GLY A 213 48.27 -2.82 -2.90
CA GLY A 213 47.22 -3.29 -1.99
C GLY A 213 47.57 -3.00 -0.52
N PRO A 214 46.67 -3.32 0.43
CA PRO A 214 46.90 -3.10 1.85
C PRO A 214 47.97 -4.03 2.44
N LEU A 215 48.56 -3.61 3.55
CA LEU A 215 48.98 -4.54 4.59
C LEU A 215 47.70 -5.12 5.23
N ALA A 216 47.22 -6.26 4.73
CA ALA A 216 45.85 -6.70 5.01
C ALA A 216 45.64 -7.10 6.47
N LYS A 217 44.52 -6.64 7.01
CA LYS A 217 44.01 -6.89 8.36
C LYS A 217 42.58 -7.42 8.39
N ALA A 218 41.79 -7.15 7.34
CA ALA A 218 40.46 -7.73 7.15
C ALA A 218 40.29 -8.33 5.75
N VAL A 219 39.41 -9.33 5.63
CA VAL A 219 38.98 -9.93 4.35
C VAL A 219 37.46 -10.09 4.33
N LEU A 220 36.86 -9.78 3.19
CA LEU A 220 35.44 -9.81 2.94
C LEU A 220 35.15 -10.56 1.64
N VAL A 221 34.13 -11.41 1.65
CA VAL A 221 33.63 -12.09 0.45
C VAL A 221 32.30 -11.44 0.07
N GLN A 222 32.27 -10.73 -1.05
CA GLN A 222 31.05 -10.11 -1.57
C GLN A 222 30.09 -11.17 -2.13
N SER A 223 28.81 -10.82 -2.25
CA SER A 223 27.74 -11.74 -2.72
C SER A 223 27.91 -12.20 -4.17
N ASP A 224 28.70 -11.50 -4.97
CA ASP A 224 29.11 -11.91 -6.32
C ASP A 224 30.38 -12.79 -6.34
N GLY A 225 30.89 -13.16 -5.17
CA GLY A 225 32.07 -13.99 -4.96
C GLY A 225 33.40 -13.25 -5.02
N LYS A 226 33.43 -11.94 -5.31
CA LYS A 226 34.67 -11.15 -5.27
C LYS A 226 35.19 -11.02 -3.84
N ILE A 227 36.52 -10.88 -3.71
CA ILE A 227 37.19 -10.82 -2.43
C ILE A 227 37.77 -9.42 -2.25
N VAL A 228 37.36 -8.74 -1.18
CA VAL A 228 37.93 -7.45 -0.76
C VAL A 228 38.84 -7.68 0.44
N VAL A 229 40.00 -7.06 0.42
CA VAL A 229 40.94 -7.04 1.56
C VAL A 229 41.23 -5.60 1.95
N ALA A 230 41.35 -5.34 3.25
CA ALA A 230 41.48 -3.99 3.80
C ALA A 230 42.61 -3.90 4.83
N GLY A 231 43.25 -2.72 4.94
CA GLY A 231 44.36 -2.47 5.85
C GLY A 231 45.02 -1.10 5.65
N GLY A 232 46.30 -0.98 6.01
CA GLY A 232 47.10 0.25 5.86
C GLY A 232 48.12 0.19 4.71
N GLN A 233 48.74 1.33 4.37
CA GLN A 233 49.87 1.38 3.42
C GLN A 233 51.19 0.86 4.02
N ALA A 234 52.03 0.25 3.19
CA ALA A 234 53.31 -0.35 3.60
C ALA A 234 54.51 0.62 3.67
N LEU A 235 54.32 1.94 3.47
CA LEU A 235 55.41 2.90 3.25
C LEU A 235 55.57 3.95 4.38
N PRO A 236 56.79 4.48 4.63
CA PRO A 236 57.16 4.96 5.96
C PRO A 236 56.76 6.39 6.36
N SER A 237 56.05 7.14 5.50
CA SER A 237 55.91 8.61 5.69
C SER A 237 54.52 9.21 5.46
N SER A 238 53.53 8.42 5.05
CA SER A 238 52.11 8.82 5.07
C SER A 238 51.25 7.57 5.13
N GLY A 239 50.46 7.42 6.19
CA GLY A 239 49.43 6.38 6.25
C GLY A 239 48.35 6.67 5.22
N ALA A 240 47.65 5.62 4.79
CA ALA A 240 46.37 5.75 4.13
C ALA A 240 45.58 4.46 4.41
N PHE A 241 44.26 4.57 4.50
CA PHE A 241 43.36 3.43 4.50
C PHE A 241 43.33 2.83 3.09
N VAL A 242 43.59 1.53 2.98
CA VAL A 242 43.70 0.85 1.69
C VAL A 242 42.73 -0.31 1.63
N LEU A 243 42.01 -0.40 0.52
CA LEU A 243 41.25 -1.58 0.15
C LEU A 243 41.77 -2.07 -1.20
N ALA A 244 41.84 -3.38 -1.40
CA ALA A 244 42.01 -3.98 -2.72
C ALA A 244 40.90 -5.00 -2.97
N ARG A 245 40.46 -5.13 -4.22
CA ARG A 245 39.49 -6.15 -4.63
C ARG A 245 40.06 -7.03 -5.73
N VAL A 246 39.89 -8.33 -5.56
CA VAL A 246 40.18 -9.34 -6.58
C VAL A 246 38.90 -10.04 -7.02
N ASN A 247 38.91 -10.50 -8.26
CA ASN A 247 37.88 -11.33 -8.86
C ASN A 247 37.85 -12.72 -8.22
N VAL A 248 36.83 -13.51 -8.57
CA VAL A 248 36.66 -14.90 -8.09
C VAL A 248 37.83 -15.81 -8.50
N ASP A 249 38.60 -15.45 -9.53
CA ASP A 249 39.80 -16.16 -9.97
C ASP A 249 41.11 -15.65 -9.34
N GLY A 250 41.05 -14.68 -8.42
CA GLY A 250 42.21 -14.09 -7.75
C GLY A 250 42.88 -12.93 -8.49
N THR A 251 42.50 -12.66 -9.73
CA THR A 251 43.04 -11.52 -10.50
C THR A 251 42.53 -10.18 -9.95
N PRO A 252 43.31 -9.08 -10.01
CA PRO A 252 42.84 -7.76 -9.58
C PRO A 252 41.57 -7.30 -10.34
N ASP A 253 40.54 -6.86 -9.61
CA ASP A 253 39.32 -6.32 -10.22
C ASP A 253 39.54 -4.86 -10.66
N THR A 254 39.91 -4.68 -11.93
CA THR A 254 40.16 -3.34 -12.50
C THR A 254 38.98 -2.35 -12.42
N THR A 255 37.77 -2.80 -12.05
CA THR A 255 36.59 -1.93 -11.87
C THR A 255 36.48 -1.34 -10.46
N PHE A 256 37.28 -1.81 -9.49
CA PHE A 256 37.29 -1.30 -8.13
C PHE A 256 38.34 -0.18 -7.94
N GLY A 257 37.89 0.99 -7.50
CA GLY A 257 38.76 2.15 -7.27
C GLY A 257 39.64 2.49 -8.49
N THR A 258 40.95 2.55 -8.27
CA THR A 258 41.97 2.67 -9.32
C THR A 258 42.66 1.32 -9.51
N ASN A 259 42.35 0.64 -10.63
CA ASN A 259 42.96 -0.63 -11.04
C ASN A 259 42.93 -1.75 -9.96
N GLY A 260 41.80 -1.90 -9.25
CA GLY A 260 41.64 -2.91 -8.20
C GLY A 260 42.04 -2.48 -6.80
N SER A 261 42.40 -1.20 -6.60
CA SER A 261 42.78 -0.66 -5.30
C SER A 261 42.16 0.71 -5.03
N VAL A 262 41.85 0.95 -3.75
CA VAL A 262 41.39 2.23 -3.20
C VAL A 262 42.42 2.63 -2.14
N SER A 263 42.85 3.89 -2.17
CA SER A 263 43.70 4.45 -1.12
C SER A 263 43.11 5.79 -0.71
N THR A 264 42.73 5.95 0.56
CA THR A 264 42.15 7.18 1.10
C THR A 264 42.93 7.66 2.33
N SER A 265 43.24 8.95 2.37
CA SER A 265 43.76 9.62 3.57
C SER A 265 43.02 10.96 3.74
N PRO A 266 41.88 10.95 4.45
CA PRO A 266 41.06 12.14 4.65
C PRO A 266 41.81 13.20 5.45
N GLY A 267 41.93 14.43 4.92
CA GLY A 267 42.36 15.59 5.71
C GLY A 267 43.83 15.64 6.15
N GLY A 268 44.72 14.82 5.60
CA GLY A 268 46.15 14.82 5.96
C GLY A 268 46.42 14.20 7.32
N MET A 269 45.70 13.11 7.63
CA MET A 269 45.96 12.24 8.77
C MET A 269 47.26 11.43 8.55
N TYR A 270 47.79 10.86 9.63
CA TYR A 270 49.02 10.06 9.64
C TYR A 270 48.80 8.82 10.50
N PHE A 271 49.43 7.68 10.17
CA PHE A 271 49.16 6.38 10.81
C PHE A 271 47.71 5.86 10.58
N ASP A 272 47.17 6.12 9.39
CA ASP A 272 45.88 5.60 8.93
C ASP A 272 45.98 4.08 8.67
N GLU A 273 45.25 3.28 9.45
CA GLU A 273 45.20 1.82 9.29
C GLU A 273 43.78 1.30 9.57
N ILE A 274 43.22 0.51 8.64
CA ILE A 274 42.02 -0.30 8.88
C ILE A 274 42.45 -1.52 9.72
N ARG A 275 41.75 -1.76 10.82
CA ARG A 275 41.92 -2.94 11.68
C ARG A 275 40.97 -4.06 11.30
N ASP A 276 39.72 -3.71 11.04
CA ASP A 276 38.65 -4.64 10.73
C ASP A 276 37.64 -4.03 9.74
N ALA A 277 36.85 -4.86 9.07
CA ALA A 277 35.78 -4.43 8.19
C ALA A 277 34.67 -5.48 8.07
N VAL A 278 33.44 -5.01 7.83
CA VAL A 278 32.25 -5.84 7.58
C VAL A 278 31.53 -5.39 6.29
N LEU A 279 30.80 -6.31 5.67
CA LEU A 279 29.86 -5.98 4.60
C LEU A 279 28.50 -5.62 5.18
N LEU A 280 27.91 -4.55 4.66
CA LEU A 280 26.54 -4.14 4.94
C LEU A 280 25.55 -4.83 3.97
N PRO A 281 24.24 -4.90 4.29
CA PRO A 281 23.26 -5.62 3.47
C PRO A 281 23.09 -5.08 2.03
N ASP A 282 23.46 -3.83 1.78
CA ASP A 282 23.49 -3.19 0.46
C ASP A 282 24.78 -3.51 -0.35
N GLY A 283 25.69 -4.30 0.23
CA GLY A 283 26.99 -4.65 -0.33
C GLY A 283 28.08 -3.59 -0.13
N SER A 284 27.77 -2.46 0.52
CA SER A 284 28.77 -1.47 0.93
C SER A 284 29.66 -2.01 2.04
N ILE A 285 30.84 -1.41 2.21
CA ILE A 285 31.90 -1.88 3.11
C ILE A 285 32.03 -0.88 4.25
N LEU A 286 31.85 -1.33 5.47
CA LEU A 286 32.11 -0.56 6.68
C LEU A 286 33.44 -1.03 7.27
N ALA A 287 34.39 -0.12 7.45
CA ALA A 287 35.71 -0.39 8.02
C ALA A 287 35.90 0.37 9.33
N ALA A 288 36.59 -0.26 10.28
CA ALA A 288 37.01 0.32 11.56
C ALA A 288 38.52 0.33 11.69
N GLY A 289 39.06 1.28 12.45
CA GLY A 289 40.51 1.37 12.65
C GLY A 289 40.96 2.57 13.46
N VAL A 290 42.12 3.11 13.07
CA VAL A 290 42.76 4.25 13.71
C VAL A 290 43.30 5.25 12.69
N ALA A 291 43.23 6.54 13.03
CA ALA A 291 43.89 7.64 12.33
C ALA A 291 44.61 8.57 13.32
N GLY A 292 45.77 9.09 12.96
CA GLY A 292 46.43 10.17 13.71
C GLY A 292 45.92 11.53 13.26
N VAL A 293 45.17 12.22 14.13
CA VAL A 293 44.56 13.53 13.79
C VAL A 293 45.32 14.71 14.39
N GLY A 294 45.43 15.78 13.61
CA GLY A 294 46.04 17.06 14.02
C GLY A 294 47.56 17.01 14.26
N SER A 295 48.12 18.14 14.68
CA SER A 295 49.58 18.33 14.84
C SER A 295 50.23 17.52 15.96
N SER A 296 49.43 16.81 16.77
CA SER A 296 49.88 16.03 17.92
C SER A 296 49.93 14.52 17.64
N TYR A 297 49.56 14.06 16.43
CA TYR A 297 49.53 12.64 16.06
C TYR A 297 48.77 11.77 17.06
N ARG A 298 47.64 12.27 17.59
CA ARG A 298 46.84 11.50 18.57
C ARG A 298 46.06 10.41 17.84
N PRO A 299 46.23 9.12 18.20
CA PRO A 299 45.45 8.04 17.60
C PRO A 299 43.97 8.26 17.91
N THR A 300 43.13 8.16 16.90
CA THR A 300 41.70 8.44 16.97
C THR A 300 40.95 7.26 16.38
N PRO A 301 40.00 6.65 17.11
CA PRO A 301 39.11 5.64 16.54
C PRO A 301 38.35 6.23 15.36
N ILE A 302 38.30 5.47 14.27
CA ILE A 302 37.67 5.91 13.02
C ILE A 302 36.79 4.80 12.46
N LEU A 303 35.63 5.19 11.92
CA LEU A 303 34.83 4.36 11.03
C LEU A 303 34.83 5.00 9.64
N LEU A 304 34.97 4.19 8.60
CA LEU A 304 34.85 4.62 7.21
C LEU A 304 33.82 3.74 6.49
N LYS A 305 32.93 4.36 5.71
CA LYS A 305 32.00 3.63 4.85
C LYS A 305 32.37 3.84 3.38
N TYR A 306 32.53 2.75 2.65
CA TYR A 306 32.80 2.73 1.22
C TYR A 306 31.64 2.10 0.46
N THR A 307 31.25 2.71 -0.64
CA THR A 307 30.33 2.14 -1.63
C THR A 307 30.85 0.80 -2.18
N THR A 308 29.96 0.02 -2.81
CA THR A 308 30.31 -1.23 -3.53
C THR A 308 31.40 -1.05 -4.61
N ALA A 309 31.62 0.17 -5.12
CA ALA A 309 32.66 0.49 -6.10
C ALA A 309 34.00 0.95 -5.46
N GLY A 310 34.04 1.11 -4.14
CA GLY A 310 35.23 1.53 -3.39
C GLY A 310 35.40 3.04 -3.21
N ALA A 311 34.45 3.87 -3.67
CA ALA A 311 34.43 5.29 -3.30
C ALA A 311 33.86 5.47 -1.89
N LEU A 312 34.37 6.44 -1.10
CA LEU A 312 33.79 6.80 0.20
C LEU A 312 32.33 7.24 0.05
N ASP A 313 31.46 6.76 0.93
CA ASP A 313 30.03 7.07 0.92
C ASP A 313 29.78 8.43 1.60
N SER A 314 29.51 9.45 0.79
CA SER A 314 29.35 10.83 1.30
C SER A 314 28.18 11.03 2.27
N THR A 315 27.22 10.10 2.38
CA THR A 315 26.09 10.22 3.33
C THR A 315 26.40 9.66 4.71
N PHE A 316 27.54 9.00 4.91
CA PHE A 316 27.95 8.45 6.20
C PHE A 316 28.90 9.39 6.94
N GLY A 317 28.60 9.73 8.19
CA GLY A 317 29.41 10.65 9.00
C GLY A 317 29.70 11.98 8.29
N THR A 318 30.96 12.40 8.30
CA THR A 318 31.44 13.54 7.52
C THR A 318 32.16 13.03 6.26
N SER A 319 31.44 12.99 5.13
CA SER A 319 31.98 12.57 3.83
C SER A 319 32.57 11.15 3.79
N GLY A 320 31.89 10.19 4.41
CA GLY A 320 32.28 8.79 4.49
C GLY A 320 33.14 8.43 5.70
N VAL A 321 33.34 9.37 6.63
CA VAL A 321 34.26 9.24 7.77
C VAL A 321 33.60 9.68 9.07
N VAL A 322 33.70 8.84 10.10
CA VAL A 322 33.38 9.17 11.50
C VAL A 322 34.65 9.10 12.31
N ALA A 323 35.14 10.24 12.81
CA ALA A 323 36.29 10.30 13.72
C ALA A 323 35.81 10.55 15.15
N THR A 324 35.97 9.57 16.04
CA THR A 324 35.47 9.64 17.42
C THR A 324 36.52 10.25 18.34
N VAL A 325 36.36 11.54 18.70
CA VAL A 325 37.32 12.22 19.59
C VAL A 325 37.17 11.72 21.03
N LEU A 326 38.16 10.96 21.51
CA LEU A 326 38.18 10.41 22.86
C LEU A 326 38.89 11.32 23.87
N PRO A 327 38.46 11.31 25.16
CA PRO A 327 39.12 12.07 26.22
C PRO A 327 40.42 11.39 26.67
N HIS A 328 41.52 12.18 26.71
CA HIS A 328 42.90 11.78 27.03
C HIS A 328 43.55 10.85 25.99
N ASN A 329 44.77 11.21 25.56
CA ASN A 329 45.75 10.45 24.76
C ASN A 329 45.34 9.69 23.49
N GLY A 330 44.06 9.53 23.17
CA GLY A 330 43.57 8.85 21.98
C GLY A 330 43.21 7.38 22.22
N GLY A 331 42.87 6.70 21.13
CA GLY A 331 42.50 5.29 21.11
C GLY A 331 42.30 4.78 19.69
N SER A 332 41.74 3.58 19.57
CA SER A 332 41.48 2.91 18.29
C SER A 332 40.20 2.09 18.37
N PHE A 333 39.57 1.86 17.22
CA PHE A 333 38.67 0.71 17.05
C PHE A 333 39.49 -0.42 16.41
N GLU A 334 39.45 -1.59 17.01
CA GLU A 334 40.14 -2.79 16.53
C GLU A 334 39.18 -3.73 15.79
N ALA A 335 37.88 -3.71 16.12
CA ALA A 335 36.86 -4.56 15.49
C ALA A 335 35.50 -3.85 15.30
N VAL A 336 34.69 -4.33 14.36
CA VAL A 336 33.34 -3.82 14.06
C VAL A 336 32.35 -4.94 13.72
N ALA A 337 31.13 -4.81 14.24
CA ALA A 337 30.01 -5.71 13.96
C ALA A 337 28.73 -4.91 13.68
N LEU A 338 27.73 -5.58 13.08
CA LEU A 338 26.41 -5.02 12.78
C LEU A 338 25.34 -5.75 13.60
N GLN A 339 24.40 -5.01 14.19
CA GLN A 339 23.18 -5.56 14.78
C GLN A 339 22.05 -5.66 13.73
N ASP A 340 21.10 -6.57 13.93
CA ASP A 340 19.99 -6.83 12.99
C ASP A 340 19.10 -5.59 12.71
N ASP A 341 19.09 -4.62 13.62
CA ASP A 341 18.38 -3.34 13.47
C ASP A 341 19.18 -2.27 12.69
N GLY A 342 20.33 -2.65 12.12
CA GLY A 342 21.22 -1.78 11.36
C GLY A 342 22.17 -0.92 12.20
N LYS A 343 22.16 -1.04 13.55
CA LYS A 343 23.14 -0.34 14.39
C LYS A 343 24.54 -0.93 14.22
N ILE A 344 25.52 -0.04 14.22
CA ILE A 344 26.94 -0.37 14.12
C ILE A 344 27.53 -0.47 15.52
N VAL A 345 28.27 -1.53 15.81
CA VAL A 345 28.98 -1.72 17.08
C VAL A 345 30.47 -1.78 16.78
N ALA A 346 31.27 -0.94 17.43
CA ALA A 346 32.72 -0.93 17.29
C ALA A 346 33.39 -1.11 18.65
N ALA A 347 34.45 -1.91 18.71
CA ALA A 347 35.19 -2.19 19.94
C ALA A 347 36.69 -1.90 19.80
N GLY A 348 37.34 -1.60 20.91
CA GLY A 348 38.78 -1.28 20.93
C GLY A 348 39.28 -0.86 22.31
N GLY A 349 40.17 0.15 22.34
CA GLY A 349 40.80 0.63 23.58
C GLY A 349 41.05 2.15 23.61
N ILE A 350 41.15 2.70 24.83
CA ILE A 350 41.40 4.12 25.12
C ILE A 350 42.59 4.27 26.06
N GLY A 351 43.53 5.17 25.76
CA GLY A 351 44.67 5.47 26.64
C GLY A 351 44.35 6.53 27.70
N ILE A 352 44.28 6.15 28.98
CA ILE A 352 43.99 7.08 30.09
C ILE A 352 45.19 7.25 31.05
N PRO A 353 45.19 8.26 31.94
CA PRO A 353 46.26 8.41 32.93
C PRO A 353 46.23 7.29 34.00
N GLY A 354 47.08 6.28 33.85
CA GLY A 354 47.25 5.18 34.81
C GLY A 354 46.98 3.78 34.26
N GLY A 355 46.52 3.67 33.01
CA GLY A 355 46.17 2.41 32.35
C GLY A 355 45.51 2.67 30.99
N GLY A 356 45.04 1.62 30.36
CA GLY A 356 44.16 1.69 29.19
C GLY A 356 42.84 1.00 29.51
N ASN A 357 41.73 1.51 28.99
CA ASN A 357 40.42 0.87 29.21
C ASN A 357 39.88 0.35 27.88
N ALA A 358 39.22 -0.80 27.94
CA ALA A 358 38.47 -1.33 26.81
C ALA A 358 37.19 -0.50 26.57
N ILE A 359 36.81 -0.35 25.30
CA ILE A 359 35.60 0.39 24.90
C ILE A 359 34.77 -0.42 23.92
N VAL A 360 33.45 -0.41 24.12
CA VAL A 360 32.44 -0.70 23.08
C VAL A 360 31.64 0.58 22.84
N ALA A 361 31.52 0.99 21.58
CA ALA A 361 30.71 2.12 21.15
C ALA A 361 29.64 1.65 20.16
N ARG A 362 28.43 2.23 20.25
CA ARG A 362 27.33 1.95 19.33
C ARG A 362 26.97 3.20 18.54
N PHE A 363 26.69 3.02 17.26
CA PHE A 363 26.37 4.07 16.31
C PHE A 363 25.10 3.72 15.53
N THR A 364 24.40 4.75 15.04
CA THR A 364 23.35 4.61 14.03
C THR A 364 23.94 4.20 12.68
N ALA A 365 23.10 3.78 11.72
CA ALA A 365 23.53 3.39 10.39
C ALA A 365 24.23 4.54 9.61
N GLU A 366 23.93 5.80 9.96
CA GLU A 366 24.52 7.02 9.41
C GLU A 366 25.83 7.43 10.10
N GLY A 367 26.26 6.69 11.12
CA GLY A 367 27.52 6.90 11.83
C GLY A 367 27.46 7.92 12.98
N GLN A 368 26.28 8.23 13.50
CA GLN A 368 26.14 9.05 14.71
C GLN A 368 26.21 8.18 15.97
N LEU A 369 26.81 8.66 17.07
CA LEU A 369 26.82 7.93 18.34
C LEU A 369 25.38 7.72 18.87
N ASP A 370 25.02 6.48 19.17
CA ASP A 370 23.70 6.13 19.71
C ASP A 370 23.64 6.45 21.20
N THR A 371 23.08 7.62 21.54
CA THR A 371 22.98 8.11 22.93
C THR A 371 22.09 7.26 23.85
N THR A 372 21.40 6.23 23.33
CA THR A 372 20.68 5.24 24.15
C THR A 372 21.60 4.14 24.70
N PHE A 373 22.86 4.08 24.25
CA PHE A 373 23.84 3.08 24.64
C PHE A 373 24.88 3.62 25.65
N GLY A 374 25.09 2.88 26.74
CA GLY A 374 26.03 3.23 27.80
C GLY A 374 25.43 4.16 28.86
N ALA A 375 25.76 3.91 30.14
CA ALA A 375 25.15 4.62 31.27
C ALA A 375 25.63 6.08 31.36
N PRO A 376 24.74 7.10 31.36
CA PRO A 376 25.10 8.53 31.34
C PRO A 376 25.93 9.05 32.54
N GLY A 377 26.13 8.24 33.58
CA GLY A 377 26.95 8.58 34.75
C GLY A 377 28.34 7.94 34.77
N ALA A 378 28.61 6.94 33.93
CA ALA A 378 29.83 6.14 33.98
C ALA A 378 30.80 6.42 32.81
N THR A 379 30.32 6.95 31.69
CA THR A 379 31.15 7.24 30.52
C THR A 379 31.19 8.73 30.19
N ALA A 380 32.40 9.23 29.91
CA ALA A 380 32.62 10.61 29.47
C ALA A 380 32.22 10.86 27.99
N LEU A 381 31.64 9.84 27.34
CA LEU A 381 31.26 9.83 25.93
C LEU A 381 29.90 9.10 25.81
N PRO A 382 28.78 9.83 25.59
CA PRO A 382 27.48 9.22 25.32
C PRO A 382 27.54 8.33 24.08
N GLY A 383 26.88 7.16 24.13
CA GLY A 383 26.95 6.16 23.05
C GLY A 383 28.11 5.17 23.16
N ALA A 384 28.83 5.17 24.28
CA ALA A 384 29.88 4.19 24.56
C ALA A 384 29.81 3.66 26.00
N ALA A 385 30.24 2.40 26.15
CA ALA A 385 30.55 1.74 27.41
C ALA A 385 32.07 1.59 27.54
N MET A 386 32.63 2.04 28.66
CA MET A 386 34.05 1.85 28.99
C MET A 386 34.16 0.78 30.07
N THR A 387 35.12 -0.13 29.94
CA THR A 387 35.28 -1.27 30.84
C THR A 387 36.74 -1.43 31.23
N ASP A 388 36.96 -1.38 32.54
CA ASP A 388 38.19 -1.79 33.23
C ASP A 388 38.08 -3.31 33.42
N LEU A 389 38.79 -4.07 32.57
CA LEU A 389 38.81 -5.53 32.55
C LEU A 389 39.75 -6.05 33.65
N ALA A 390 40.81 -5.32 33.98
CA ALA A 390 41.66 -5.60 35.13
C ALA A 390 42.25 -4.32 35.77
N PRO A 391 42.03 -4.10 37.09
CA PRO A 391 42.42 -2.86 37.73
C PRO A 391 43.92 -2.52 37.60
N ASN A 392 44.19 -1.36 36.98
CA ASN A 392 45.53 -0.79 36.69
C ASN A 392 46.34 -1.50 35.59
N ASP A 393 45.72 -2.36 34.77
CA ASP A 393 46.33 -2.92 33.56
C ASP A 393 46.11 -1.99 32.34
N ASN A 394 46.63 -2.39 31.18
CA ASN A 394 46.29 -1.77 29.90
C ASN A 394 45.35 -2.67 29.11
N ASP A 395 44.07 -2.32 29.12
CA ASP A 395 42.97 -3.11 28.57
C ASP A 395 42.55 -2.62 27.18
N GLY A 396 42.11 -3.56 26.35
CA GLY A 396 41.51 -3.28 25.05
C GLY A 396 40.82 -4.50 24.47
N TYR A 397 39.71 -4.28 23.77
CA TYR A 397 39.10 -5.30 22.91
C TYR A 397 39.82 -5.39 21.58
N SER A 398 39.88 -6.59 21.03
CA SER A 398 40.48 -6.91 19.72
C SER A 398 39.45 -7.49 18.75
N GLY A 399 38.37 -8.10 19.25
CA GLY A 399 37.24 -8.59 18.46
C GLY A 399 35.89 -8.17 19.06
N VAL A 400 34.86 -8.08 18.21
CA VAL A 400 33.46 -7.88 18.64
C VAL A 400 32.50 -8.63 17.73
N ALA A 401 31.47 -9.22 18.33
CA ALA A 401 30.41 -9.94 17.63
C ALA A 401 29.05 -9.65 18.27
N VAL A 402 27.98 -9.91 17.51
CA VAL A 402 26.60 -9.85 17.98
C VAL A 402 26.08 -11.28 18.10
N SER A 403 25.48 -11.63 19.24
CA SER A 403 24.88 -12.94 19.48
C SER A 403 23.44 -13.03 18.93
N PRO A 404 22.89 -14.23 18.70
CA PRO A 404 21.56 -14.41 18.12
C PRO A 404 20.38 -13.83 18.93
N ASP A 405 20.58 -13.49 20.20
CA ASP A 405 19.63 -12.77 21.05
C ASP A 405 19.79 -11.24 20.98
N GLY A 406 20.65 -10.77 20.08
CA GLY A 406 20.99 -9.37 19.85
C GLY A 406 22.05 -8.80 20.79
N ARG A 407 22.56 -9.54 21.80
CA ARG A 407 23.56 -9.02 22.74
C ARG A 407 24.93 -8.82 22.08
N ILE A 408 25.73 -7.94 22.66
CA ILE A 408 27.07 -7.63 22.15
C ILE A 408 28.10 -8.39 22.97
N VAL A 409 28.97 -9.14 22.29
CA VAL A 409 30.10 -9.86 22.91
C VAL A 409 31.39 -9.23 22.39
N ALA A 410 32.26 -8.78 23.29
CA ALA A 410 33.58 -8.26 22.96
C ALA A 410 34.67 -9.11 23.62
N ALA A 411 35.75 -9.39 22.90
CA ALA A 411 36.88 -10.16 23.41
C ALA A 411 38.19 -9.39 23.23
N GLY A 412 39.10 -9.55 24.18
CA GLY A 412 40.31 -8.74 24.25
C GLY A 412 41.34 -9.26 25.24
N GLY A 413 42.27 -8.37 25.58
CA GLY A 413 43.34 -8.64 26.53
C GLY A 413 43.42 -7.59 27.62
N ALA A 414 43.59 -8.05 28.85
CA ALA A 414 44.05 -7.24 29.96
C ALA A 414 45.54 -7.52 30.21
N GLY A 415 46.36 -6.48 30.43
CA GLY A 415 47.79 -6.69 30.65
C GLY A 415 48.56 -5.52 31.27
N GLY A 416 49.08 -5.75 32.48
CA GLY A 416 50.12 -4.96 33.13
C GLY A 416 51.44 -5.72 33.20
N GLY A 417 52.50 -5.18 32.60
CA GLY A 417 53.83 -5.79 32.61
C GLY A 417 53.96 -7.02 31.71
N SER A 418 54.43 -8.15 32.26
CA SER A 418 54.79 -9.37 31.49
C SER A 418 53.71 -10.46 31.47
N VAL A 419 52.47 -10.17 31.88
CA VAL A 419 51.34 -11.10 31.85
C VAL A 419 50.22 -10.48 31.03
N ARG A 420 49.64 -11.28 30.13
CA ARG A 420 48.41 -10.96 29.40
C ARG A 420 47.39 -12.05 29.69
N ARG A 421 46.14 -11.64 29.91
CA ARG A 421 45.01 -12.52 30.14
C ARG A 421 43.93 -12.23 29.12
N LEU A 422 43.41 -13.28 28.51
CA LEU A 422 42.21 -13.23 27.66
C LEU A 422 41.02 -12.79 28.52
N ALA A 423 40.24 -11.87 27.98
CA ALA A 423 39.00 -11.41 28.57
C ALA A 423 37.86 -11.45 27.54
N VAL A 424 36.65 -11.78 28.01
CA VAL A 424 35.42 -11.76 27.22
C VAL A 424 34.37 -11.03 28.05
N ALA A 425 33.74 -10.02 27.48
CA ALA A 425 32.63 -9.31 28.09
C ALA A 425 31.36 -9.46 27.24
N ARG A 426 30.21 -9.60 27.90
CA ARG A 426 28.90 -9.47 27.25
C ARG A 426 28.17 -8.25 27.78
N TYR A 427 27.56 -7.51 26.87
CA TYR A 427 26.77 -6.33 27.15
C TYR A 427 25.30 -6.58 26.75
N ASP A 428 24.38 -6.17 27.61
CA ASP A 428 22.97 -6.13 27.25
C ASP A 428 22.74 -5.09 26.15
N SER A 429 21.94 -5.48 25.15
CA SER A 429 21.57 -4.64 24.01
C SER A 429 20.11 -4.18 24.04
N VAL A 430 19.31 -4.77 24.95
CA VAL A 430 17.86 -4.59 25.09
C VAL A 430 17.51 -4.41 26.57
N ASP A 431 16.53 -3.56 26.86
CA ASP A 431 15.87 -3.48 28.17
C ASP A 431 14.35 -3.37 27.93
N LEU A 432 13.60 -4.46 28.17
CA LEU A 432 12.14 -4.54 27.98
C LEU A 432 11.51 -5.56 28.95
N PRO A 433 10.34 -5.26 29.56
CA PRO A 433 9.54 -6.26 30.26
C PRO A 433 8.98 -7.30 29.27
N ALA A 434 8.44 -8.41 29.80
CA ALA A 434 7.58 -9.28 28.99
C ALA A 434 6.42 -8.46 28.42
N VAL A 435 5.99 -8.74 27.18
CA VAL A 435 4.90 -8.01 26.54
C VAL A 435 3.70 -8.94 26.44
N ALA A 436 2.74 -8.73 27.34
CA ALA A 436 1.39 -9.25 27.19
C ALA A 436 0.71 -8.51 26.02
N ALA A 437 0.21 -9.25 25.04
CA ALA A 437 -0.46 -8.73 23.86
C ALA A 437 -1.98 -8.94 23.97
N ALA A 438 -2.76 -7.99 23.45
CA ALA A 438 -4.20 -8.12 23.45
C ALA A 438 -4.65 -9.25 22.51
N ASP A 439 -5.41 -10.21 23.04
CA ASP A 439 -6.10 -11.23 22.26
C ASP A 439 -7.51 -10.79 21.85
N GLU A 440 -8.01 -11.40 20.77
CA GLU A 440 -9.44 -11.41 20.46
C GLU A 440 -9.89 -12.84 20.13
N TYR A 441 -10.88 -13.33 20.86
CA TYR A 441 -11.54 -14.60 20.57
C TYR A 441 -13.03 -14.37 20.38
N ALA A 442 -13.66 -15.22 19.55
CA ALA A 442 -15.09 -15.16 19.30
C ALA A 442 -15.74 -16.50 19.60
N VAL A 443 -16.94 -16.44 20.17
CA VAL A 443 -17.80 -17.58 20.47
C VAL A 443 -19.23 -17.21 20.11
N ASP A 444 -20.02 -18.16 19.64
CA ASP A 444 -21.42 -17.89 19.35
C ASP A 444 -22.24 -17.99 20.65
N ARG A 445 -23.28 -17.16 20.79
CA ARG A 445 -24.19 -17.17 21.95
C ARG A 445 -24.63 -18.60 22.28
N TYR A 446 -24.59 -18.95 23.57
CA TYR A 446 -24.86 -20.29 24.13
C TYR A 446 -23.77 -21.37 23.93
N ALA A 447 -22.62 -21.08 23.31
CA ALA A 447 -21.47 -21.99 23.26
C ALA A 447 -20.40 -21.62 24.30
N THR A 448 -19.65 -22.63 24.77
CA THR A 448 -18.43 -22.43 25.57
C THR A 448 -17.22 -22.33 24.67
N LEU A 449 -16.43 -21.28 24.84
CA LEU A 449 -15.11 -21.13 24.22
C LEU A 449 -14.09 -21.98 24.98
N THR A 450 -13.27 -22.74 24.26
CA THR A 450 -12.12 -23.47 24.80
C THR A 450 -10.92 -23.20 23.91
N VAL A 451 -9.85 -22.64 24.47
CA VAL A 451 -8.61 -22.31 23.78
C VAL A 451 -7.49 -23.13 24.39
N ALA A 452 -6.83 -23.94 23.56
CA ALA A 452 -5.69 -24.74 23.98
C ALA A 452 -4.41 -23.89 24.10
N ALA A 453 -3.47 -24.32 24.93
CA ALA A 453 -2.14 -23.73 25.03
C ALA A 453 -1.45 -23.63 23.65
N PRO A 454 -0.72 -22.54 23.34
CA PRO A 454 -0.34 -21.45 24.25
C PRO A 454 -1.46 -20.42 24.57
N GLY A 455 -2.63 -20.51 23.93
CA GLY A 455 -3.78 -19.64 24.19
C GLY A 455 -3.41 -18.15 24.21
N VAL A 456 -3.68 -17.45 25.32
CA VAL A 456 -3.35 -16.00 25.45
C VAL A 456 -1.86 -15.70 25.25
N LEU A 457 -1.00 -16.70 25.47
CA LEU A 457 0.46 -16.55 25.28
C LEU A 457 0.91 -16.75 23.82
N ALA A 458 -0.01 -16.86 22.85
CA ALA A 458 0.32 -17.16 21.45
C ALA A 458 0.95 -15.99 20.69
N ASN A 459 0.60 -14.77 21.06
CA ASN A 459 1.05 -13.49 20.51
C ASN A 459 1.95 -12.70 21.48
N ASP A 460 2.20 -13.24 22.69
CA ASP A 460 3.03 -12.63 23.72
C ASP A 460 4.53 -12.71 23.42
N SER A 461 5.24 -11.61 23.70
CA SER A 461 6.70 -11.57 23.61
C SER A 461 7.35 -11.86 24.96
N ARG A 462 8.35 -12.76 24.95
CA ARG A 462 9.06 -13.24 26.14
C ARG A 462 10.58 -13.05 26.01
N PRO A 463 11.10 -11.82 26.11
CA PRO A 463 12.55 -11.59 26.08
C PRO A 463 13.27 -12.43 27.15
N GLY A 464 14.38 -13.06 26.75
CA GLY A 464 15.29 -13.76 27.68
C GLY A 464 14.84 -15.13 28.21
N GLY A 465 13.67 -15.67 27.83
CA GLY A 465 13.28 -17.05 28.13
C GLY A 465 13.09 -17.43 29.62
N ALA A 466 13.03 -16.44 30.51
CA ALA A 466 12.78 -16.64 31.94
C ALA A 466 11.41 -17.29 32.23
N ALA A 467 11.26 -17.87 33.42
CA ALA A 467 9.97 -18.37 33.88
C ALA A 467 8.98 -17.21 34.03
N ILE A 468 7.80 -17.34 33.41
CA ILE A 468 6.75 -16.30 33.43
C ILE A 468 5.54 -16.83 34.20
N THR A 469 4.96 -15.98 35.04
CA THR A 469 3.64 -16.22 35.64
C THR A 469 2.58 -15.33 35.00
N ILE A 470 1.40 -15.91 34.73
CA ILE A 470 0.22 -15.18 34.27
C ILE A 470 -0.59 -14.74 35.50
N VAL A 471 -0.91 -13.45 35.58
CA VAL A 471 -1.76 -12.89 36.63
C VAL A 471 -2.98 -12.22 36.01
N VAL A 472 -4.18 -12.76 36.26
CA VAL A 472 -5.46 -12.10 35.90
C VAL A 472 -5.64 -10.86 36.78
N THR A 473 -5.73 -9.68 36.16
CA THR A 473 -5.92 -8.39 36.83
C THR A 473 -7.38 -7.95 36.84
N ARG A 474 -8.20 -8.41 35.88
CA ARG A 474 -9.65 -8.18 35.82
C ARG A 474 -10.36 -9.40 35.25
N TRP A 475 -11.52 -9.75 35.81
CA TRP A 475 -12.37 -10.85 35.35
C TRP A 475 -13.47 -10.36 34.37
N PRO A 476 -14.08 -11.25 33.56
CA PRO A 476 -15.19 -10.90 32.68
C PRO A 476 -16.43 -10.41 33.44
N ASP A 477 -17.21 -9.55 32.81
CA ASP A 477 -18.43 -8.95 33.35
C ASP A 477 -19.71 -9.71 32.91
N HIS A 478 -19.63 -10.54 31.86
CA HIS A 478 -20.77 -11.24 31.24
C HIS A 478 -20.51 -12.73 30.96
N GLY A 479 -19.73 -13.38 31.80
CA GLY A 479 -19.48 -14.82 31.73
C GLY A 479 -18.49 -15.33 32.77
N THR A 480 -18.12 -16.61 32.64
CA THR A 480 -17.21 -17.30 33.57
C THR A 480 -15.93 -17.73 32.87
N LEU A 481 -14.77 -17.49 33.50
CA LEU A 481 -13.43 -17.75 32.97
C LEU A 481 -12.66 -18.75 33.85
N VAL A 482 -11.90 -19.64 33.22
CA VAL A 482 -10.82 -20.42 33.84
C VAL A 482 -9.60 -20.35 32.94
N LEU A 483 -8.50 -19.74 33.41
CA LEU A 483 -7.22 -19.55 32.70
C LEU A 483 -6.09 -20.25 33.47
N ASP A 484 -5.22 -20.97 32.76
CA ASP A 484 -4.06 -21.65 33.33
C ASP A 484 -2.71 -21.01 32.96
N GLN A 485 -1.63 -21.44 33.62
CA GLN A 485 -0.27 -20.87 33.43
C GLN A 485 0.41 -21.29 32.12
N SER A 486 -0.19 -22.19 31.32
CA SER A 486 0.22 -22.47 29.94
C SER A 486 -0.47 -21.56 28.92
N GLY A 487 -1.35 -20.67 29.38
CA GLY A 487 -2.11 -19.71 28.60
C GLY A 487 -3.42 -20.25 28.01
N GLY A 488 -3.68 -21.56 28.18
CA GLY A 488 -4.96 -22.17 27.81
C GLY A 488 -6.08 -21.70 28.72
N PHE A 489 -7.29 -21.53 28.17
CA PHE A 489 -8.45 -21.10 28.96
C PHE A 489 -9.78 -21.61 28.42
N THR A 490 -10.80 -21.57 29.28
CA THR A 490 -12.21 -21.78 28.93
C THR A 490 -13.03 -20.57 29.36
N TYR A 491 -13.96 -20.15 28.50
CA TYR A 491 -14.92 -19.07 28.79
C TYR A 491 -16.34 -19.47 28.41
N THR A 492 -17.30 -19.28 29.31
CA THR A 492 -18.74 -19.50 29.04
C THR A 492 -19.50 -18.18 29.24
N PRO A 493 -20.13 -17.62 28.19
CA PRO A 493 -20.97 -16.43 28.30
C PRO A 493 -22.19 -16.65 29.21
N ASP A 494 -22.68 -15.57 29.80
CA ASP A 494 -23.97 -15.53 30.46
C ASP A 494 -25.12 -15.84 29.48
N ALA A 495 -26.20 -16.40 30.03
CA ALA A 495 -27.41 -16.66 29.26
C ALA A 495 -27.93 -15.34 28.64
N ASP A 496 -28.21 -15.41 27.34
CA ASP A 496 -28.75 -14.33 26.51
C ASP A 496 -27.81 -13.15 26.17
N PHE A 497 -26.56 -13.15 26.63
CA PHE A 497 -25.58 -12.13 26.26
C PHE A 497 -25.16 -12.21 24.78
N VAL A 498 -25.09 -11.05 24.11
CA VAL A 498 -24.54 -10.85 22.75
C VAL A 498 -23.84 -9.50 22.76
N GLY A 499 -22.58 -9.46 22.35
CA GLY A 499 -21.74 -8.27 22.44
C GLY A 499 -20.30 -8.63 22.77
N THR A 500 -19.61 -7.70 23.42
CA THR A 500 -18.20 -7.85 23.81
C THR A 500 -18.09 -7.93 25.33
N ASP A 501 -17.48 -9.00 25.82
CA ASP A 501 -17.01 -9.16 27.19
C ASP A 501 -15.46 -9.11 27.18
N SER A 502 -14.80 -8.97 28.33
CA SER A 502 -13.34 -8.95 28.39
C SER A 502 -12.76 -9.27 29.76
N PHE A 503 -11.59 -9.89 29.77
CA PHE A 503 -10.75 -10.01 30.96
C PHE A 503 -9.38 -9.38 30.71
N GLU A 504 -8.66 -9.06 31.79
CA GLU A 504 -7.30 -8.53 31.71
C GLU A 504 -6.33 -9.48 32.41
N TYR A 505 -5.17 -9.68 31.81
CA TYR A 505 -4.05 -10.39 32.42
C TYR A 505 -2.74 -9.64 32.18
N ARG A 506 -1.71 -9.94 32.98
CA ARG A 506 -0.35 -9.51 32.72
C ARG A 506 0.63 -10.67 32.85
N LEU A 507 1.78 -10.53 32.21
CA LEU A 507 2.93 -11.40 32.39
C LEU A 507 3.85 -10.83 33.47
N ASP A 508 4.46 -11.71 34.27
CA ASP A 508 5.47 -11.33 35.24
C ASP A 508 6.67 -12.28 35.14
N ASN A 509 7.82 -11.73 34.73
CA ASN A 509 9.12 -12.40 34.65
C ASN A 509 10.13 -11.83 35.67
N GLY A 510 9.65 -11.11 36.69
CA GLY A 510 10.45 -10.24 37.56
C GLY A 510 10.27 -8.74 37.26
N LEU A 511 9.84 -8.40 36.05
CA LEU A 511 9.32 -7.08 35.66
C LEU A 511 7.89 -7.26 35.14
N PRO A 512 6.85 -6.76 35.86
CA PRO A 512 5.47 -6.90 35.43
C PRO A 512 5.22 -6.17 34.10
N SER A 513 4.57 -6.85 33.16
CA SER A 513 4.06 -6.22 31.94
C SER A 513 2.92 -5.23 32.27
N ASP A 514 2.65 -4.32 31.34
CA ASP A 514 1.32 -3.71 31.27
C ASP A 514 0.25 -4.81 31.07
N PRO A 515 -0.96 -4.65 31.61
CA PRO A 515 -2.03 -5.63 31.39
C PRO A 515 -2.50 -5.64 29.93
N ALA A 516 -2.59 -6.83 29.35
CA ALA A 516 -3.29 -7.10 28.10
C ALA A 516 -4.79 -7.32 28.35
N VAL A 517 -5.61 -6.85 27.41
CA VAL A 517 -7.06 -7.11 27.38
C VAL A 517 -7.29 -8.29 26.44
N VAL A 518 -7.93 -9.35 26.95
CA VAL A 518 -8.51 -10.41 26.12
C VAL A 518 -9.95 -10.03 25.82
N THR A 519 -10.22 -9.78 24.53
CA THR A 519 -11.55 -9.40 24.03
C THR A 519 -12.32 -10.66 23.66
N LEU A 520 -13.54 -10.80 24.18
CA LEU A 520 -14.41 -11.96 23.98
C LEU A 520 -15.68 -11.52 23.25
N VAL A 521 -15.73 -11.79 21.94
CA VAL A 521 -16.87 -11.41 21.09
C VAL A 521 -17.90 -12.53 21.08
N VAL A 522 -19.00 -12.32 21.79
CA VAL A 522 -20.15 -13.24 21.83
C VAL A 522 -21.09 -12.88 20.69
N ARG A 523 -21.01 -13.66 19.61
CA ARG A 523 -21.71 -13.38 18.35
C ARG A 523 -23.17 -13.85 18.38
N PRO A 524 -24.08 -13.13 17.68
CA PRO A 524 -25.36 -13.71 17.32
C PRO A 524 -25.15 -14.87 16.33
N VAL A 525 -25.97 -15.91 16.44
CA VAL A 525 -25.97 -17.03 15.48
C VAL A 525 -26.54 -16.52 14.14
N ALA A 526 -25.87 -16.86 13.03
CA ALA A 526 -26.28 -16.40 11.71
C ALA A 526 -27.54 -17.13 11.22
N ALA A 527 -28.58 -16.36 10.87
CA ALA A 527 -29.82 -16.89 10.29
C ALA A 527 -29.57 -17.52 8.89
N PRO A 528 -30.29 -18.59 8.52
CA PRO A 528 -30.02 -19.34 7.29
C PRO A 528 -30.46 -18.56 6.02
N PRO A 529 -29.62 -18.46 4.99
CA PRO A 529 -29.99 -17.85 3.71
C PRO A 529 -30.90 -18.76 2.87
N ILE A 530 -31.53 -18.17 1.85
CA ILE A 530 -32.19 -18.90 0.77
C ILE A 530 -31.13 -19.52 -0.15
N THR A 531 -31.32 -20.80 -0.48
CA THR A 531 -30.39 -21.66 -1.24
C THR A 531 -30.95 -22.08 -2.61
N GLY A 532 -32.18 -21.70 -2.91
CA GLY A 532 -32.80 -21.91 -4.21
C GLY A 532 -34.32 -21.82 -4.19
N VAL A 533 -34.89 -21.50 -5.35
CA VAL A 533 -36.32 -21.58 -5.64
C VAL A 533 -36.52 -22.60 -6.76
N SER A 534 -37.52 -23.47 -6.63
CA SER A 534 -37.85 -24.49 -7.64
C SER A 534 -39.31 -24.91 -7.56
N SER A 535 -39.82 -25.59 -8.58
CA SER A 535 -41.15 -26.19 -8.60
C SER A 535 -41.06 -27.72 -8.68
N PRO A 536 -41.89 -28.47 -7.92
CA PRO A 536 -42.09 -29.90 -8.13
C PRO A 536 -43.10 -30.20 -9.26
N ALA A 537 -43.62 -29.18 -9.96
CA ALA A 537 -44.35 -29.38 -11.22
C ALA A 537 -43.39 -29.88 -12.31
N ALA A 538 -43.92 -30.61 -13.30
CA ALA A 538 -43.13 -31.05 -14.44
C ALA A 538 -42.75 -29.84 -15.31
N ASN A 539 -41.60 -29.89 -15.98
CA ASN A 539 -41.28 -28.92 -17.01
C ASN A 539 -42.26 -29.08 -18.19
N GLY A 540 -42.80 -27.99 -18.70
CA GLY A 540 -43.87 -28.01 -19.70
C GLY A 540 -44.70 -26.73 -19.74
N VAL A 541 -45.75 -26.75 -20.58
CA VAL A 541 -46.68 -25.63 -20.80
C VAL A 541 -47.91 -25.78 -19.91
N TYR A 542 -48.31 -24.70 -19.24
CA TYR A 542 -49.46 -24.66 -18.34
C TYR A 542 -50.45 -23.55 -18.72
N GLY A 543 -51.73 -23.92 -18.73
CA GLY A 543 -52.84 -23.01 -19.07
C GLY A 543 -53.71 -22.60 -17.88
N VAL A 544 -54.68 -21.72 -18.15
CA VAL A 544 -55.60 -21.10 -17.17
C VAL A 544 -56.20 -22.12 -16.21
N GLY A 545 -56.21 -21.78 -14.91
CA GLY A 545 -56.76 -22.61 -13.84
C GLY A 545 -55.78 -23.65 -13.29
N THR A 546 -54.63 -23.87 -13.93
CA THR A 546 -53.64 -24.82 -13.41
C THR A 546 -52.94 -24.27 -12.17
N ARG A 547 -52.84 -25.08 -11.10
CA ARG A 547 -52.18 -24.72 -9.85
C ARG A 547 -50.75 -25.25 -9.81
N ILE A 548 -49.78 -24.34 -9.86
CA ILE A 548 -48.34 -24.63 -9.88
C ILE A 548 -47.78 -24.40 -8.45
N PRO A 549 -47.31 -25.45 -7.75
CA PRO A 549 -46.57 -25.29 -6.50
C PRO A 549 -45.18 -24.71 -6.77
N ILE A 550 -44.70 -23.82 -5.91
CA ILE A 550 -43.35 -23.24 -5.94
C ILE A 550 -42.75 -23.41 -4.56
N THR A 551 -41.49 -23.81 -4.46
CA THR A 551 -40.77 -24.05 -3.20
C THR A 551 -39.58 -23.10 -3.06
N VAL A 552 -39.40 -22.53 -1.88
CA VAL A 552 -38.27 -21.68 -1.49
C VAL A 552 -37.50 -22.41 -0.40
N ARG A 553 -36.25 -22.78 -0.66
CA ARG A 553 -35.43 -23.60 0.24
C ARG A 553 -34.38 -22.79 0.98
N PHE A 554 -34.41 -22.82 2.30
CA PHE A 554 -33.41 -22.23 3.20
C PHE A 554 -32.30 -23.23 3.54
N ALA A 555 -31.15 -22.72 4.00
CA ALA A 555 -30.02 -23.57 4.42
C ALA A 555 -30.30 -24.40 5.69
N ALA A 556 -31.21 -23.95 6.55
CA ALA A 556 -31.65 -24.63 7.78
C ALA A 556 -33.16 -24.39 8.00
N PRO A 557 -33.80 -25.08 8.97
CA PRO A 557 -35.23 -24.91 9.23
C PRO A 557 -35.62 -23.49 9.65
N VAL A 558 -36.76 -23.01 9.13
CA VAL A 558 -37.33 -21.70 9.45
C VAL A 558 -38.79 -21.82 9.89
N THR A 559 -39.20 -20.97 10.81
CA THR A 559 -40.58 -20.80 11.30
C THR A 559 -41.22 -19.60 10.62
N VAL A 560 -42.50 -19.72 10.27
CA VAL A 560 -43.29 -18.67 9.60
C VAL A 560 -44.47 -18.29 10.46
N ALA A 561 -44.68 -16.98 10.66
CA ALA A 561 -45.91 -16.41 11.20
C ALA A 561 -46.52 -15.44 10.18
N GLY A 562 -47.83 -15.48 9.98
CA GLY A 562 -48.50 -14.70 8.92
C GLY A 562 -48.50 -15.42 7.55
N ALA A 563 -48.75 -14.65 6.49
CA ALA A 563 -49.00 -15.17 5.14
C ALA A 563 -48.13 -14.47 4.08
N PRO A 564 -46.83 -14.84 3.97
CA PRO A 564 -45.94 -14.28 2.98
C PRO A 564 -46.37 -14.60 1.53
N THR A 565 -45.86 -13.83 0.59
CA THR A 565 -46.21 -13.90 -0.84
C THR A 565 -44.96 -13.83 -1.72
N LEU A 566 -45.03 -14.43 -2.92
CA LEU A 566 -43.96 -14.41 -3.92
C LEU A 566 -44.50 -13.84 -5.25
N ALA A 567 -43.97 -12.70 -5.69
CA ALA A 567 -44.37 -12.06 -6.95
C ALA A 567 -43.72 -12.73 -8.18
N LEU A 568 -44.47 -12.91 -9.27
CA LEU A 568 -44.07 -13.69 -10.46
C LEU A 568 -43.98 -12.86 -11.74
N ALA A 569 -43.09 -13.27 -12.64
CA ALA A 569 -42.84 -12.65 -13.94
C ALA A 569 -43.78 -13.20 -15.03
N THR A 570 -45.10 -13.04 -14.86
CA THR A 570 -46.14 -13.58 -15.75
C THR A 570 -46.66 -12.60 -16.82
N GLY A 571 -46.03 -11.42 -16.94
CA GLY A 571 -46.52 -10.28 -17.74
C GLY A 571 -47.68 -9.49 -17.09
N THR A 572 -48.42 -10.12 -16.18
CA THR A 572 -49.57 -9.54 -15.44
C THR A 572 -49.24 -9.13 -14.00
N GLY A 573 -48.10 -9.57 -13.46
CA GLY A 573 -47.71 -9.34 -12.06
C GLY A 573 -48.40 -10.30 -11.07
N ALA A 574 -48.60 -11.56 -11.47
CA ALA A 574 -49.25 -12.56 -10.62
C ALA A 574 -48.47 -12.83 -9.32
N VAL A 575 -49.16 -13.35 -8.30
CA VAL A 575 -48.59 -13.60 -6.97
C VAL A 575 -48.88 -15.04 -6.52
N ALA A 576 -47.83 -15.77 -6.16
CA ALA A 576 -47.96 -17.06 -5.48
C ALA A 576 -48.18 -16.86 -3.97
N SER A 577 -49.17 -17.55 -3.42
CA SER A 577 -49.55 -17.46 -1.99
C SER A 577 -48.89 -18.55 -1.17
N TYR A 578 -48.41 -18.25 0.04
CA TYR A 578 -47.85 -19.24 0.95
C TYR A 578 -48.87 -20.34 1.35
N VAL A 579 -48.41 -21.59 1.41
CA VAL A 579 -49.23 -22.80 1.64
C VAL A 579 -48.77 -23.57 2.89
N GLY A 580 -47.47 -23.58 3.21
CA GLY A 580 -46.93 -24.32 4.35
C GLY A 580 -45.41 -24.52 4.30
N GLY A 581 -44.85 -25.20 5.30
CA GLY A 581 -43.40 -25.46 5.41
C GLY A 581 -42.73 -24.89 6.67
N SER A 582 -43.46 -24.12 7.48
CA SER A 582 -43.00 -23.65 8.80
C SER A 582 -42.48 -24.81 9.67
N GLY A 583 -41.33 -24.60 10.32
CA GLY A 583 -40.59 -25.63 11.06
C GLY A 583 -39.68 -26.50 10.20
N THR A 584 -39.60 -26.25 8.88
CA THR A 584 -38.74 -26.99 7.93
C THR A 584 -37.84 -26.03 7.15
N ASN A 585 -36.89 -26.55 6.39
CA ASN A 585 -36.02 -25.73 5.54
C ASN A 585 -36.65 -25.41 4.16
N THR A 586 -37.90 -25.79 3.90
CA THR A 586 -38.53 -25.63 2.59
C THR A 586 -39.94 -25.06 2.73
N LEU A 587 -40.13 -23.81 2.31
CA LEU A 587 -41.44 -23.16 2.28
C LEU A 587 -42.12 -23.39 0.93
N THR A 588 -43.40 -23.72 0.95
CA THR A 588 -44.22 -23.97 -0.25
C THR A 588 -45.20 -22.83 -0.46
N PHE A 589 -45.22 -22.32 -1.69
CA PHE A 589 -46.15 -21.35 -2.24
C PHE A 589 -46.97 -22.02 -3.34
N ALA A 590 -48.09 -21.43 -3.73
CA ALA A 590 -48.86 -21.86 -4.88
C ALA A 590 -49.32 -20.68 -5.72
N TYR A 591 -49.05 -20.80 -7.02
CA TYR A 591 -49.55 -19.95 -8.08
C TYR A 591 -50.70 -20.68 -8.79
N THR A 592 -51.71 -19.94 -9.27
CA THR A 592 -52.77 -20.48 -10.13
C THR A 592 -52.82 -19.61 -11.38
N VAL A 593 -52.65 -20.21 -12.55
CA VAL A 593 -52.59 -19.49 -13.82
C VAL A 593 -53.89 -18.74 -14.07
N ALA A 594 -53.83 -17.41 -14.16
CA ALA A 594 -54.95 -16.56 -14.51
C ALA A 594 -55.00 -16.31 -16.03
N ALA A 595 -56.17 -15.92 -16.54
CA ALA A 595 -56.30 -15.53 -17.95
C ALA A 595 -55.46 -14.25 -18.22
N GLY A 596 -54.62 -14.30 -19.27
CA GLY A 596 -53.70 -13.21 -19.63
C GLY A 596 -52.28 -13.42 -19.12
N ASP A 597 -52.05 -14.30 -18.15
CA ASP A 597 -50.71 -14.71 -17.74
C ASP A 597 -49.99 -15.39 -18.92
N ASN A 598 -48.81 -14.91 -19.29
CA ASN A 598 -48.00 -15.50 -20.35
C ASN A 598 -46.52 -15.30 -20.05
N THR A 599 -45.74 -16.38 -20.06
CA THR A 599 -44.27 -16.31 -20.02
C THR A 599 -43.66 -17.56 -20.65
N PRO A 600 -42.61 -17.44 -21.48
CA PRO A 600 -41.90 -18.60 -22.03
C PRO A 600 -41.11 -19.38 -20.95
N ASP A 601 -40.80 -18.74 -19.82
CA ASP A 601 -40.17 -19.37 -18.66
C ASP A 601 -40.59 -18.65 -17.37
N LEU A 602 -41.12 -19.39 -16.39
CA LEU A 602 -41.72 -18.83 -15.19
C LEU A 602 -40.66 -18.62 -14.12
N ASP A 603 -40.28 -17.36 -13.90
CA ASP A 603 -39.47 -16.94 -12.75
C ASP A 603 -40.23 -15.95 -11.84
N TYR A 604 -39.63 -15.59 -10.71
CA TYR A 604 -40.13 -14.52 -9.84
C TYR A 604 -39.70 -13.13 -10.34
N ALA A 605 -40.41 -12.09 -9.92
CA ALA A 605 -40.29 -10.74 -10.49
C ALA A 605 -38.94 -10.02 -10.24
N GLY A 606 -38.08 -10.56 -9.36
CA GLY A 606 -36.75 -10.03 -9.04
C GLY A 606 -36.23 -10.51 -7.68
N PRO A 607 -35.00 -10.15 -7.29
CA PRO A 607 -34.35 -10.65 -6.07
C PRO A 607 -35.07 -10.29 -4.75
N PHE A 608 -36.03 -9.35 -4.77
CA PHE A 608 -36.84 -8.95 -3.61
C PHE A 608 -38.32 -9.38 -3.72
N ALA A 609 -38.64 -10.36 -4.58
CA ALA A 609 -40.02 -10.76 -4.85
C ALA A 609 -40.72 -11.51 -3.70
N LEU A 610 -39.98 -11.98 -2.67
CA LEU A 610 -40.51 -12.61 -1.48
C LEU A 610 -40.87 -11.56 -0.41
N ALA A 611 -42.16 -11.30 -0.22
CA ALA A 611 -42.67 -10.31 0.71
C ALA A 611 -43.33 -10.96 1.94
N LEU A 612 -43.12 -10.37 3.13
CA LEU A 612 -43.66 -10.88 4.39
C LEU A 612 -45.16 -10.65 4.59
N ASN A 613 -45.74 -9.64 3.92
CA ASN A 613 -47.16 -9.28 4.04
C ASN A 613 -47.64 -9.14 5.51
N GLY A 614 -46.85 -8.46 6.33
CA GLY A 614 -47.10 -8.27 7.78
C GLY A 614 -46.74 -9.46 8.68
N GLY A 615 -46.22 -10.55 8.12
CA GLY A 615 -45.70 -11.71 8.85
C GLY A 615 -44.20 -11.65 9.20
N THR A 616 -43.65 -12.78 9.63
CA THR A 616 -42.21 -13.01 9.86
C THR A 616 -41.78 -14.38 9.33
N ILE A 617 -40.50 -14.51 8.98
CA ILE A 617 -39.84 -15.79 8.72
C ILE A 617 -38.55 -15.79 9.56
N ARG A 618 -38.41 -16.76 10.46
CA ARG A 618 -37.39 -16.78 11.53
C ARG A 618 -36.65 -18.10 11.64
N ASP A 619 -35.40 -18.08 12.07
CA ASP A 619 -34.65 -19.29 12.40
C ASP A 619 -35.11 -19.96 13.71
N ALA A 620 -34.42 -21.03 14.13
CA ALA A 620 -34.69 -21.72 15.39
C ALA A 620 -34.29 -20.93 16.66
N ALA A 621 -33.49 -19.88 16.53
CA ALA A 621 -33.11 -18.96 17.60
C ALA A 621 -34.06 -17.75 17.71
N GLY A 622 -35.01 -17.59 16.77
CA GLY A 622 -35.98 -16.50 16.73
C GLY A 622 -35.54 -15.28 15.91
N THR A 623 -34.43 -15.37 15.17
CA THR A 623 -33.86 -14.31 14.32
C THR A 623 -34.59 -14.23 12.98
N ASP A 624 -34.97 -13.02 12.52
CA ASP A 624 -35.56 -12.84 11.19
C ASP A 624 -34.55 -13.17 10.07
N VAL A 625 -34.97 -13.93 9.05
CA VAL A 625 -34.08 -14.43 7.98
C VAL A 625 -33.96 -13.48 6.79
N PRO A 626 -32.84 -13.46 6.05
CA PRO A 626 -32.73 -12.72 4.80
C PRO A 626 -33.68 -13.24 3.72
N LEU A 627 -34.40 -12.33 3.04
CA LEU A 627 -35.42 -12.65 2.03
C LEU A 627 -34.95 -12.43 0.58
N VAL A 628 -33.64 -12.29 0.37
CA VAL A 628 -33.06 -12.04 -0.94
C VAL A 628 -33.01 -13.36 -1.73
N LEU A 629 -33.58 -13.34 -2.92
CA LEU A 629 -33.54 -14.42 -3.90
C LEU A 629 -32.36 -14.21 -4.87
N ALA A 630 -31.97 -15.25 -5.61
CA ALA A 630 -31.04 -15.08 -6.73
C ALA A 630 -31.64 -14.16 -7.81
N ASP A 631 -30.82 -13.56 -8.69
CA ASP A 631 -31.38 -12.86 -9.85
C ASP A 631 -32.13 -13.85 -10.78
N PRO A 632 -33.24 -13.44 -11.42
CA PRO A 632 -33.97 -14.30 -12.36
C PRO A 632 -33.06 -14.87 -13.46
N GLY A 633 -33.23 -16.15 -13.78
CA GLY A 633 -32.35 -16.95 -14.64
C GLY A 633 -30.95 -17.30 -14.09
N ALA A 634 -30.54 -16.79 -12.91
CA ALA A 634 -29.26 -17.16 -12.29
C ALA A 634 -29.34 -18.50 -11.53
N PRO A 635 -28.22 -19.22 -11.29
CA PRO A 635 -28.23 -20.47 -10.54
C PRO A 635 -28.92 -20.33 -9.16
N GLY A 636 -30.01 -21.07 -8.96
CA GLY A 636 -30.86 -20.99 -7.76
C GLY A 636 -32.15 -20.19 -7.94
N SER A 637 -32.37 -19.54 -9.09
CA SER A 637 -33.69 -18.99 -9.45
C SER A 637 -34.66 -20.07 -9.93
N LEU A 638 -35.94 -19.72 -10.10
CA LEU A 638 -36.96 -20.67 -10.52
C LEU A 638 -36.78 -21.07 -12.00
N GLY A 639 -36.52 -20.12 -12.90
CA GLY A 639 -36.28 -20.42 -14.33
C GLY A 639 -34.99 -21.19 -14.57
N ALA A 640 -33.96 -21.00 -13.72
CA ALA A 640 -32.75 -21.82 -13.77
C ALA A 640 -32.98 -23.27 -13.26
N ALA A 641 -33.99 -23.50 -12.44
CA ALA A 641 -34.32 -24.81 -11.88
C ALA A 641 -35.37 -25.59 -12.68
N ASN A 642 -36.29 -24.89 -13.35
CA ASN A 642 -37.47 -25.45 -14.00
C ASN A 642 -37.79 -24.72 -15.30
N GLY A 643 -37.99 -25.46 -16.40
CA GLY A 643 -38.53 -24.91 -17.64
C GLY A 643 -40.05 -24.99 -17.65
N ILE A 644 -40.71 -23.97 -17.08
CA ILE A 644 -42.17 -23.90 -16.94
C ILE A 644 -42.69 -22.73 -17.77
N ALA A 645 -43.36 -23.04 -18.88
CA ALA A 645 -43.99 -22.03 -19.72
C ALA A 645 -45.46 -21.84 -19.31
N ILE A 646 -45.93 -20.60 -19.31
CA ILE A 646 -47.35 -20.25 -19.12
C ILE A 646 -47.88 -19.74 -20.45
N GLU A 647 -48.91 -20.40 -20.99
CA GLU A 647 -49.59 -20.00 -22.22
C GLU A 647 -51.10 -19.88 -21.97
N THR A 648 -51.67 -18.73 -22.29
CA THR A 648 -53.12 -18.50 -22.20
C THR A 648 -53.67 -17.98 -23.54
N PRO A 649 -54.92 -18.30 -23.91
CA PRO A 649 -55.42 -18.00 -25.25
C PRO A 649 -55.57 -16.49 -25.48
N VAL A 650 -55.03 -15.99 -26.59
CA VAL A 650 -55.11 -14.57 -27.01
C VAL A 650 -55.78 -14.49 -28.37
N ILE A 651 -56.74 -13.57 -28.52
CA ILE A 651 -57.48 -13.33 -29.76
C ILE A 651 -57.01 -12.05 -30.43
N SER A 652 -56.85 -12.10 -31.76
CA SER A 652 -56.59 -10.97 -32.65
C SER A 652 -57.53 -11.02 -33.85
N LEU A 653 -57.63 -9.93 -34.60
CA LEU A 653 -58.57 -9.77 -35.71
C LEU A 653 -57.86 -9.13 -36.90
N THR A 654 -58.14 -9.60 -38.11
CA THR A 654 -57.51 -9.15 -39.36
C THR A 654 -58.50 -9.30 -40.52
N ALA A 655 -58.44 -8.47 -41.56
CA ALA A 655 -59.27 -8.64 -42.76
C ALA A 655 -58.48 -9.31 -43.90
N SER A 656 -59.16 -10.08 -44.77
CA SER A 656 -58.56 -10.80 -45.91
C SER A 656 -58.15 -9.89 -47.07
N SER A 657 -58.89 -8.80 -47.25
CA SER A 657 -58.56 -7.68 -48.12
C SER A 657 -58.91 -6.38 -47.40
N ASN A 658 -58.52 -5.28 -48.03
CA ASN A 658 -58.74 -3.93 -47.52
C ASN A 658 -59.92 -3.22 -48.22
N GLU A 659 -60.45 -3.84 -49.28
CA GLU A 659 -61.45 -3.32 -50.21
C GLU A 659 -62.03 -4.52 -50.99
N VAL A 660 -63.28 -4.42 -51.47
CA VAL A 660 -63.94 -5.37 -52.37
C VAL A 660 -64.86 -4.60 -53.31
N ASP A 661 -64.90 -4.99 -54.60
CA ASP A 661 -65.82 -4.39 -55.57
C ASP A 661 -67.26 -4.83 -55.27
N GLU A 662 -68.19 -3.89 -55.13
CA GLU A 662 -69.62 -4.15 -54.85
C GLU A 662 -70.27 -5.10 -55.87
N SER A 663 -69.88 -4.98 -57.15
CA SER A 663 -70.34 -5.84 -58.25
C SER A 663 -69.42 -7.05 -58.54
N GLY A 664 -68.38 -7.25 -57.73
CA GLY A 664 -67.45 -8.37 -57.82
C GLY A 664 -67.90 -9.60 -57.02
N GLN A 665 -67.47 -10.79 -57.42
CA GLN A 665 -67.77 -12.04 -56.69
C GLN A 665 -66.93 -12.23 -55.39
N ALA A 666 -66.43 -11.15 -54.79
CA ALA A 666 -65.45 -11.21 -53.70
C ALA A 666 -65.99 -10.59 -52.40
N SER A 667 -66.01 -11.39 -51.34
CA SER A 667 -66.43 -10.97 -50.00
C SER A 667 -65.27 -10.45 -49.15
N LEU A 668 -65.57 -9.54 -48.22
CA LEU A 668 -64.63 -9.05 -47.23
C LEU A 668 -64.62 -10.00 -46.01
N VAL A 669 -63.58 -10.83 -45.87
CA VAL A 669 -63.52 -11.85 -44.81
C VAL A 669 -62.70 -11.37 -43.61
N TYR A 670 -63.35 -11.17 -42.47
CA TYR A 670 -62.69 -10.96 -41.19
C TYR A 670 -62.24 -12.30 -40.60
N ILE A 671 -60.93 -12.41 -40.36
CA ILE A 671 -60.27 -13.57 -39.78
C ILE A 671 -59.93 -13.24 -38.32
N PHE A 672 -60.62 -13.91 -37.41
CA PHE A 672 -60.29 -13.94 -36.00
C PHE A 672 -59.19 -15.00 -35.81
N ASN A 673 -58.03 -14.58 -35.31
CA ASN A 673 -56.86 -15.43 -35.10
C ASN A 673 -56.63 -15.65 -33.60
N ARG A 674 -56.47 -16.91 -33.18
CA ARG A 674 -56.19 -17.32 -31.79
C ARG A 674 -54.78 -17.91 -31.67
N THR A 675 -53.99 -17.39 -30.74
CA THR A 675 -52.80 -18.07 -30.17
C THR A 675 -53.12 -18.64 -28.79
N GLY A 676 -52.31 -19.59 -28.28
CA GLY A 676 -52.51 -20.26 -26.98
C GLY A 676 -53.65 -21.29 -27.00
N ALA A 677 -53.38 -22.54 -26.58
CA ALA A 677 -54.29 -23.68 -26.80
C ALA A 677 -55.66 -23.55 -26.09
N THR A 678 -56.72 -24.08 -26.73
CA THR A 678 -58.04 -24.27 -26.11
C THR A 678 -58.48 -25.73 -26.22
N THR A 679 -58.89 -26.33 -25.11
CA THR A 679 -59.45 -27.69 -25.04
C THR A 679 -60.92 -27.74 -25.43
N ASP A 680 -61.63 -26.64 -25.20
CA ASP A 680 -63.06 -26.46 -25.46
C ASP A 680 -63.28 -25.36 -26.52
N PRO A 681 -64.46 -25.28 -27.16
CA PRO A 681 -64.78 -24.19 -28.07
C PRO A 681 -64.76 -22.83 -27.34
N LEU A 682 -64.22 -21.80 -28.01
CA LEU A 682 -64.09 -20.46 -27.46
C LEU A 682 -64.96 -19.47 -28.24
N THR A 683 -66.07 -19.05 -27.64
CA THR A 683 -66.94 -17.98 -28.20
C THR A 683 -66.37 -16.61 -27.86
N VAL A 684 -66.20 -15.78 -28.89
CA VAL A 684 -65.68 -14.41 -28.80
C VAL A 684 -66.77 -13.44 -29.23
N THR A 685 -67.07 -12.45 -28.40
CA THR A 685 -67.93 -11.32 -28.75
C THR A 685 -67.11 -10.25 -29.46
N PHE A 686 -67.62 -9.73 -30.55
CA PHE A 686 -67.08 -8.57 -31.27
C PHE A 686 -68.13 -7.49 -31.43
N TYR A 687 -67.68 -6.27 -31.71
CA TYR A 687 -68.52 -5.10 -31.93
C TYR A 687 -68.57 -4.76 -33.42
N VAL A 688 -69.72 -4.29 -33.88
CA VAL A 688 -70.00 -3.92 -35.27
C VAL A 688 -70.18 -2.41 -35.34
N SER A 689 -69.49 -1.78 -36.29
CA SER A 689 -69.58 -0.35 -36.60
C SER A 689 -69.21 -0.11 -38.08
N GLY A 690 -69.29 1.13 -38.57
CA GLY A 690 -69.07 1.45 -39.99
C GLY A 690 -70.07 2.51 -40.47
N SER A 691 -70.04 2.81 -41.77
CA SER A 691 -71.09 3.59 -42.44
C SER A 691 -72.20 2.69 -42.99
N ALA A 692 -71.84 1.50 -43.49
CA ALA A 692 -72.77 0.57 -44.10
C ALA A 692 -73.70 -0.12 -43.08
N ALA A 693 -74.95 -0.32 -43.47
CA ALA A 693 -76.01 -0.93 -42.70
C ALA A 693 -76.26 -2.41 -43.08
N PHE A 694 -76.25 -3.25 -42.06
CA PHE A 694 -76.48 -4.69 -42.20
C PHE A 694 -77.91 -5.01 -42.63
N GLY A 695 -78.05 -5.74 -43.73
CA GLY A 695 -79.34 -6.17 -44.30
C GLY A 695 -79.93 -5.24 -45.36
N THR A 696 -79.32 -4.07 -45.60
CA THR A 696 -79.59 -3.23 -46.78
C THR A 696 -78.39 -3.23 -47.72
N ASP A 697 -77.18 -3.02 -47.19
CA ASP A 697 -76.00 -2.71 -48.00
C ASP A 697 -75.02 -3.91 -48.03
N TYR A 698 -75.12 -4.80 -47.03
CA TYR A 698 -74.42 -6.08 -47.00
C TYR A 698 -75.17 -7.15 -46.20
N THR A 699 -74.83 -8.41 -46.48
CA THR A 699 -75.14 -9.58 -45.63
C THR A 699 -73.87 -10.18 -45.04
N GLN A 700 -74.00 -11.18 -44.16
CA GLN A 700 -72.85 -11.83 -43.54
C GLN A 700 -73.02 -13.34 -43.46
N THR A 701 -71.91 -14.05 -43.49
CA THR A 701 -71.85 -15.49 -43.20
C THR A 701 -70.68 -15.81 -42.26
N GLY A 702 -70.89 -16.72 -41.31
CA GLY A 702 -69.84 -17.21 -40.39
C GLY A 702 -69.88 -16.70 -38.96
N ALA A 703 -70.60 -15.61 -38.65
CA ALA A 703 -70.87 -15.25 -37.25
C ALA A 703 -72.03 -16.07 -36.66
N ASP A 704 -71.90 -16.56 -35.43
CA ASP A 704 -72.96 -17.27 -34.69
C ASP A 704 -74.14 -16.35 -34.37
N SER A 705 -73.85 -15.07 -34.16
CA SER A 705 -74.84 -14.00 -34.07
C SER A 705 -74.26 -12.71 -34.67
N PHE A 706 -75.11 -11.90 -35.31
CA PHE A 706 -74.72 -10.61 -35.89
C PHE A 706 -75.89 -9.63 -35.77
N GLY A 707 -75.64 -8.44 -35.25
CA GLY A 707 -76.60 -7.36 -35.13
C GLY A 707 -75.93 -6.00 -35.22
N PRO A 708 -76.69 -4.89 -35.22
CA PRO A 708 -76.21 -3.55 -35.60
C PRO A 708 -75.20 -2.90 -34.63
N ALA A 709 -74.73 -3.61 -33.60
CA ALA A 709 -73.72 -3.13 -32.65
C ALA A 709 -72.79 -4.24 -32.14
N THR A 710 -73.21 -5.51 -32.17
CA THR A 710 -72.44 -6.65 -31.66
C THR A 710 -72.71 -7.92 -32.46
N GLY A 711 -71.73 -8.80 -32.50
CA GLY A 711 -71.86 -10.18 -32.95
C GLY A 711 -71.01 -11.13 -32.12
N THR A 712 -71.13 -12.44 -32.38
CA THR A 712 -70.33 -13.48 -31.74
C THR A 712 -69.79 -14.45 -32.77
N VAL A 713 -68.56 -14.91 -32.58
CA VAL A 713 -67.94 -15.97 -33.39
C VAL A 713 -67.26 -16.98 -32.48
N THR A 714 -67.48 -18.26 -32.74
CA THR A 714 -66.94 -19.36 -31.95
C THR A 714 -65.81 -20.04 -32.69
N PHE A 715 -64.64 -20.09 -32.07
CA PHE A 715 -63.57 -21.00 -32.45
C PHE A 715 -63.96 -22.42 -32.02
N PRO A 716 -64.10 -23.39 -32.94
CA PRO A 716 -64.21 -24.80 -32.56
C PRO A 716 -62.97 -25.23 -31.74
N ALA A 717 -63.13 -26.21 -30.86
CA ALA A 717 -62.02 -26.72 -30.04
C ALA A 717 -60.80 -27.07 -30.90
N GLY A 718 -59.62 -26.56 -30.51
CA GLY A 718 -58.38 -26.70 -31.29
C GLY A 718 -58.22 -25.77 -32.50
N SER A 719 -59.28 -25.15 -33.05
CA SER A 719 -59.14 -24.23 -34.20
C SER A 719 -58.39 -22.97 -33.82
N SER A 720 -57.41 -22.56 -34.63
CA SER A 720 -56.68 -21.29 -34.47
C SER A 720 -57.32 -20.12 -35.22
N THR A 721 -58.33 -20.37 -36.05
CA THR A 721 -59.06 -19.35 -36.81
C THR A 721 -60.57 -19.55 -36.74
N ALA A 722 -61.29 -18.43 -36.81
CA ALA A 722 -62.70 -18.38 -37.13
C ALA A 722 -62.96 -17.16 -38.03
N THR A 723 -63.95 -17.22 -38.92
CA THR A 723 -64.12 -16.22 -39.99
C THR A 723 -65.54 -15.69 -40.08
N VAL A 724 -65.68 -14.38 -40.28
CA VAL A 724 -66.94 -13.71 -40.61
C VAL A 724 -66.77 -13.04 -41.97
N SER A 725 -67.48 -13.54 -42.98
CA SER A 725 -67.57 -12.95 -44.32
C SER A 725 -68.62 -11.85 -44.32
N ILE A 726 -68.28 -10.72 -44.94
CA ILE A 726 -69.18 -9.62 -45.24
C ILE A 726 -69.36 -9.58 -46.76
N ASP A 727 -70.60 -9.76 -47.19
CA ASP A 727 -70.99 -10.01 -48.58
C ASP A 727 -71.84 -8.80 -49.06
N PRO A 728 -71.30 -7.86 -49.85
CA PRO A 728 -72.03 -6.67 -50.33
C PRO A 728 -73.31 -7.02 -51.10
N LEU A 729 -74.33 -6.16 -51.00
CA LEU A 729 -75.60 -6.30 -51.72
C LEU A 729 -75.63 -5.34 -52.92
N ALA A 730 -75.14 -5.83 -54.07
CA ALA A 730 -75.07 -5.03 -55.29
C ALA A 730 -76.45 -4.51 -55.77
N ASP A 731 -76.55 -3.21 -56.08
CA ASP A 731 -77.67 -2.65 -56.82
C ASP A 731 -77.26 -1.73 -58.01
N GLU A 732 -78.14 -0.82 -58.46
CA GLU A 732 -77.90 0.08 -59.62
C GLU A 732 -77.87 1.58 -59.23
N LEU A 733 -77.84 1.89 -57.94
CA LEU A 733 -77.70 3.24 -57.40
C LEU A 733 -76.22 3.64 -57.31
N PHE A 734 -75.95 4.94 -57.30
CA PHE A 734 -74.59 5.47 -57.18
C PHE A 734 -74.34 5.94 -55.75
N GLU A 735 -73.42 5.27 -55.07
CA GLU A 735 -73.07 5.53 -53.67
C GLU A 735 -71.61 5.99 -53.51
N TYR A 736 -71.22 6.36 -52.28
CA TYR A 736 -69.83 6.68 -51.94
C TYR A 736 -69.18 5.46 -51.26
N ASP A 737 -67.84 5.36 -51.30
CA ASP A 737 -67.09 4.29 -50.65
C ASP A 737 -67.50 4.13 -49.17
N GLU A 738 -68.11 2.98 -48.85
CA GLU A 738 -68.63 2.68 -47.52
C GLU A 738 -67.70 1.78 -46.69
N SER A 739 -67.97 1.68 -45.39
CA SER A 739 -67.16 0.88 -44.46
C SER A 739 -67.99 -0.02 -43.56
N VAL A 740 -67.49 -1.25 -43.35
CA VAL A 740 -67.84 -2.12 -42.23
C VAL A 740 -66.59 -2.26 -41.36
N VAL A 741 -66.76 -2.30 -40.04
CA VAL A 741 -65.68 -2.36 -39.06
C VAL A 741 -66.07 -3.29 -37.93
N LEU A 742 -65.34 -4.41 -37.80
CA LEU A 742 -65.42 -5.31 -36.65
C LEU A 742 -64.29 -5.00 -35.66
N SER A 743 -64.59 -4.93 -34.36
CA SER A 743 -63.59 -4.69 -33.31
C SER A 743 -63.75 -5.65 -32.12
N LEU A 744 -62.62 -5.99 -31.48
CA LEU A 744 -62.58 -6.80 -30.24
C LEU A 744 -62.77 -5.95 -28.96
N THR A 745 -62.84 -4.62 -29.10
CA THR A 745 -63.11 -3.66 -28.04
C THR A 745 -64.33 -2.80 -28.40
N PRO A 746 -65.17 -2.40 -27.42
CA PRO A 746 -66.37 -1.61 -27.70
C PRO A 746 -66.02 -0.21 -28.23
N PRO A 747 -66.83 0.35 -29.15
CA PRO A 747 -66.70 1.73 -29.60
C PRO A 747 -66.82 2.73 -28.44
N ALA A 748 -66.09 3.85 -28.53
CA ALA A 748 -66.10 4.89 -27.51
C ALA A 748 -67.52 5.47 -27.33
N GLY A 749 -68.10 5.29 -26.15
CA GLY A 749 -69.45 5.76 -25.80
C GLY A 749 -70.53 4.68 -25.76
N TYR A 750 -70.26 3.44 -26.20
CA TYR A 750 -71.21 2.34 -26.13
C TYR A 750 -71.29 1.72 -24.72
N VAL A 751 -72.50 1.64 -24.14
CA VAL A 751 -72.76 0.99 -22.85
C VAL A 751 -73.77 -0.16 -23.04
N PRO A 752 -73.35 -1.44 -22.94
CA PRO A 752 -74.25 -2.57 -23.16
C PRO A 752 -75.29 -2.74 -22.02
N PRO A 753 -76.55 -3.12 -22.34
CA PRO A 753 -77.49 -3.61 -21.34
C PRO A 753 -77.25 -5.11 -21.06
N GLY A 754 -76.61 -5.42 -19.91
CA GLY A 754 -76.38 -6.79 -19.45
C GLY A 754 -74.91 -7.19 -19.38
N SER A 755 -74.52 -7.82 -18.26
CA SER A 755 -73.19 -8.37 -17.94
C SER A 755 -72.65 -9.37 -18.99
N PHE A 756 -71.34 -9.53 -19.21
CA PHE A 756 -70.20 -9.44 -18.27
C PHE A 756 -69.08 -8.49 -18.74
N ARG A 757 -68.27 -8.00 -17.79
CA ARG A 757 -67.02 -7.25 -18.06
C ARG A 757 -65.80 -8.13 -17.73
N ALA A 758 -64.89 -8.29 -18.68
CA ALA A 758 -63.50 -8.65 -18.41
C ALA A 758 -62.63 -7.40 -18.64
N PHE A 759 -61.85 -6.99 -17.63
CA PHE A 759 -60.87 -5.93 -17.77
C PHE A 759 -59.49 -6.54 -17.99
N GLY A 760 -58.96 -6.42 -19.20
CA GLY A 760 -57.53 -6.55 -19.50
C GLY A 760 -56.96 -5.19 -19.90
N PRO A 761 -55.70 -4.86 -19.57
CA PRO A 761 -55.08 -3.59 -19.96
C PRO A 761 -54.87 -3.50 -21.49
N ALA A 762 -54.89 -2.28 -22.00
CA ALA A 762 -55.03 -1.97 -23.42
C ALA A 762 -53.92 -2.57 -24.32
N LEU A 763 -54.32 -3.46 -25.23
CA LEU A 763 -53.52 -3.81 -26.40
C LEU A 763 -53.69 -2.71 -27.47
N VAL A 764 -52.59 -2.09 -27.89
CA VAL A 764 -52.57 -1.17 -29.03
C VAL A 764 -52.70 -2.00 -30.32
N VAL A 765 -53.93 -2.19 -30.79
CA VAL A 765 -54.21 -2.71 -32.13
C VAL A 765 -54.52 -1.53 -33.03
N SER A 766 -53.69 -1.30 -34.04
CA SER A 766 -54.00 -0.30 -35.08
C SER A 766 -55.30 -0.69 -35.77
N PRO A 767 -56.27 0.24 -35.95
CA PRO A 767 -57.34 0.01 -36.90
C PRO A 767 -56.73 -0.23 -38.29
N ALA A 768 -57.26 -1.20 -39.02
CA ALA A 768 -56.86 -1.46 -40.39
C ALA A 768 -57.46 -0.36 -41.29
N TYR A 769 -56.65 0.67 -41.59
CA TYR A 769 -57.01 1.70 -42.57
C TYR A 769 -56.49 1.32 -43.95
N ALA A 770 -57.40 1.15 -44.90
CA ALA A 770 -57.11 0.97 -46.31
C ALA A 770 -56.99 2.35 -47.00
N THR A 771 -55.82 2.70 -47.53
CA THR A 771 -55.62 3.84 -48.46
C THR A 771 -54.39 3.60 -49.36
N ALA A 772 -54.37 4.19 -50.56
CA ALA A 772 -53.50 3.75 -51.65
C ALA A 772 -52.42 4.76 -52.13
N ARG A 773 -51.31 4.21 -52.68
CA ARG A 773 -50.15 4.86 -53.35
C ARG A 773 -49.21 5.64 -52.41
N SER A 774 -47.89 5.62 -52.57
CA SER A 774 -47.05 5.36 -53.77
C SER A 774 -46.04 4.20 -53.64
N ALA A 775 -45.67 3.64 -54.80
CA ALA A 775 -44.81 2.46 -54.95
C ALA A 775 -43.30 2.84 -55.05
N ALA A 776 -42.32 1.93 -55.04
CA ALA A 776 -42.43 0.50 -55.26
C ALA A 776 -41.25 -0.31 -54.67
N ALA A 777 -41.55 -1.53 -54.22
CA ALA A 777 -40.95 -2.69 -54.88
C ALA A 777 -41.93 -3.16 -55.96
N THR A 778 -41.60 -2.92 -57.23
CA THR A 778 -42.16 -3.72 -58.32
C THR A 778 -41.38 -5.03 -58.34
N GLY A 779 -41.97 -6.12 -58.82
CA GLY A 779 -41.15 -7.17 -59.42
C GLY A 779 -40.32 -6.54 -60.55
N GLY A 780 -38.99 -6.58 -60.42
CA GLY A 780 -38.07 -5.96 -61.37
C GLY A 780 -36.73 -6.69 -61.37
N PHE A 781 -36.25 -7.08 -62.55
CA PHE A 781 -34.99 -7.80 -62.75
C PHE A 781 -33.77 -6.94 -62.31
N ALA A 782 -32.70 -7.56 -61.81
CA ALA A 782 -31.53 -6.87 -61.24
C ALA A 782 -30.23 -7.08 -62.05
N ASN A 783 -29.25 -6.15 -61.97
CA ASN A 783 -27.79 -6.44 -61.99
C ASN A 783 -26.88 -5.24 -61.60
N GLY A 784 -25.58 -5.47 -61.32
CA GLY A 784 -24.59 -4.50 -60.78
C GLY A 784 -23.85 -3.59 -61.80
N THR A 785 -22.66 -3.01 -61.53
CA THR A 785 -21.64 -3.25 -60.47
C THR A 785 -20.65 -2.07 -60.23
N GLY A 786 -20.13 -1.88 -59.00
CA GLY A 786 -18.83 -1.23 -58.69
C GLY A 786 -18.76 0.31 -58.54
N ALA A 787 -18.81 0.83 -57.30
CA ALA A 787 -18.94 2.26 -56.97
C ALA A 787 -17.61 3.06 -56.78
N ALA A 788 -17.67 4.38 -56.96
CA ALA A 788 -16.64 5.32 -56.49
C ALA A 788 -16.74 5.52 -54.96
N THR A 789 -15.69 5.97 -54.26
CA THR A 789 -15.77 6.16 -52.79
C THR A 789 -15.33 7.53 -52.32
N LEU A 790 -16.13 8.11 -51.43
CA LEU A 790 -15.85 9.34 -50.71
C LEU A 790 -15.51 9.01 -49.25
N ARG A 791 -14.26 9.20 -48.83
CA ARG A 791 -13.79 8.83 -47.50
C ARG A 791 -13.62 10.05 -46.60
N LEU A 792 -14.34 10.09 -45.48
CA LEU A 792 -14.07 11.00 -44.36
C LEU A 792 -13.00 10.39 -43.45
N SER A 793 -12.07 11.21 -42.97
CA SER A 793 -10.99 10.83 -42.06
C SER A 793 -10.45 12.05 -41.33
N GLY A 794 -9.93 11.92 -40.11
CA GLY A 794 -9.35 13.04 -39.36
C GLY A 794 -9.87 13.09 -37.92
N GLY A 795 -10.06 14.29 -37.38
CA GLY A 795 -10.33 14.51 -35.95
C GLY A 795 -9.08 14.90 -35.16
N THR A 796 -8.05 15.45 -35.82
CA THR A 796 -6.84 15.97 -35.17
C THR A 796 -7.08 17.38 -34.63
N ALA A 797 -6.77 17.58 -33.35
CA ALA A 797 -6.87 18.88 -32.66
C ALA A 797 -5.61 19.73 -32.84
N GLU A 798 -5.79 21.01 -33.11
CA GLU A 798 -4.75 22.04 -33.11
C GLU A 798 -5.18 23.20 -32.19
N TYR A 799 -4.29 23.65 -31.31
CA TYR A 799 -4.58 24.71 -30.33
C TYR A 799 -4.01 26.05 -30.81
N ASP A 800 -4.86 27.08 -30.89
CA ASP A 800 -4.46 28.44 -31.23
C ASP A 800 -4.26 29.28 -29.96
N PRO A 801 -3.01 29.61 -29.56
CA PRO A 801 -2.73 30.43 -28.39
C PRO A 801 -3.14 31.91 -28.56
N GLY A 802 -3.41 32.39 -29.78
CA GLY A 802 -3.83 33.75 -30.06
C GLY A 802 -5.33 33.99 -29.82
N THR A 803 -6.17 32.97 -30.04
CA THR A 803 -7.62 33.03 -29.80
C THR A 803 -8.10 32.21 -28.60
N GLY A 804 -7.25 31.35 -28.04
CA GLY A 804 -7.57 30.50 -26.89
C GLY A 804 -8.56 29.38 -27.22
N ARG A 805 -8.63 28.95 -28.49
CA ARG A 805 -9.55 27.92 -28.99
C ARG A 805 -8.78 26.73 -29.56
N THR A 806 -9.42 25.57 -29.52
CA THR A 806 -8.94 24.36 -30.18
C THR A 806 -9.77 24.12 -31.43
N THR A 807 -9.13 23.82 -32.56
CA THR A 807 -9.80 23.51 -33.82
C THR A 807 -9.52 22.05 -34.19
N PHE A 808 -10.58 21.30 -34.49
CA PHE A 808 -10.47 19.94 -35.02
C PHE A 808 -10.57 19.98 -36.55
N THR A 809 -9.64 19.30 -37.23
CA THR A 809 -9.65 19.20 -38.69
C THR A 809 -9.97 17.79 -39.17
N PHE A 810 -10.91 17.70 -40.11
CA PHE A 810 -11.28 16.49 -40.85
C PHE A 810 -11.03 16.70 -42.34
N THR A 811 -10.67 15.63 -43.03
CA THR A 811 -10.38 15.62 -44.48
C THR A 811 -11.29 14.62 -45.18
N VAL A 812 -12.02 15.09 -46.18
CA VAL A 812 -12.84 14.28 -47.09
C VAL A 812 -12.09 14.09 -48.39
N ARG A 813 -11.89 12.84 -48.82
CA ARG A 813 -11.15 12.49 -50.04
C ARG A 813 -11.96 11.61 -51.00
N LEU A 814 -12.03 12.01 -52.26
CA LEU A 814 -12.59 11.23 -53.36
C LEU A 814 -11.51 10.34 -53.99
N ASN A 815 -11.73 9.02 -54.10
CA ASN A 815 -10.69 8.10 -54.60
C ASN A 815 -10.62 7.96 -56.13
N ARG A 816 -11.71 8.27 -56.85
CA ARG A 816 -11.88 8.06 -58.30
C ARG A 816 -12.71 9.19 -58.88
N ALA A 817 -12.45 9.53 -60.13
CA ALA A 817 -13.14 10.63 -60.80
C ALA A 817 -14.65 10.33 -60.98
N VAL A 818 -15.47 11.36 -60.83
CA VAL A 818 -16.92 11.35 -61.07
C VAL A 818 -17.22 12.44 -62.09
N ALA A 819 -17.63 12.06 -63.30
CA ALA A 819 -17.88 13.01 -64.38
C ALA A 819 -19.02 13.99 -64.02
N GLY A 820 -18.78 15.29 -64.17
CA GLY A 820 -19.76 16.36 -63.89
C GLY A 820 -19.63 17.00 -62.49
N GLY A 821 -18.76 16.48 -61.62
CA GLY A 821 -18.67 16.93 -60.23
C GLY A 821 -19.87 16.50 -59.38
N PHE A 822 -19.91 16.88 -58.11
CA PHE A 822 -21.07 16.72 -57.23
C PHE A 822 -20.88 17.54 -55.95
N THR A 823 -21.95 17.74 -55.20
CA THR A 823 -21.92 18.31 -53.84
C THR A 823 -22.25 17.26 -52.81
N VAL A 824 -21.69 17.39 -51.61
CA VAL A 824 -21.99 16.55 -50.43
C VAL A 824 -22.28 17.47 -49.24
N ALA A 825 -23.49 17.37 -48.70
CA ALA A 825 -23.78 17.98 -47.41
C ALA A 825 -22.98 17.28 -46.31
N TYR A 826 -22.63 17.99 -45.24
CA TYR A 826 -22.09 17.38 -44.03
C TYR A 826 -22.69 18.04 -42.80
N THR A 827 -22.87 17.26 -41.76
CA THR A 827 -23.37 17.74 -40.47
C THR A 827 -22.40 17.43 -39.35
N THR A 828 -22.28 18.36 -38.40
CA THR A 828 -21.81 18.06 -37.06
C THR A 828 -22.98 17.50 -36.24
N ASN A 829 -22.70 16.50 -35.40
CA ASN A 829 -23.71 15.83 -34.60
C ASN A 829 -23.18 15.63 -33.18
N ASP A 830 -24.01 15.99 -32.22
CA ASP A 830 -23.73 15.83 -30.79
C ASP A 830 -23.46 14.37 -30.43
N GLY A 831 -22.53 14.18 -29.50
CA GLY A 831 -22.28 12.90 -28.83
C GLY A 831 -22.54 13.08 -27.34
N SER A 832 -21.47 13.14 -26.56
CA SER A 832 -21.52 13.68 -25.19
C SER A 832 -21.25 15.20 -25.13
N ALA A 833 -20.65 15.79 -26.16
CA ALA A 833 -20.53 17.24 -26.32
C ALA A 833 -21.75 17.82 -27.05
N VAL A 834 -22.20 19.03 -26.68
CA VAL A 834 -23.40 19.67 -27.25
C VAL A 834 -23.07 20.91 -28.09
N ALA A 835 -23.64 20.99 -29.29
CA ALA A 835 -23.50 22.12 -30.21
C ALA A 835 -23.91 23.46 -29.58
N GLY A 836 -23.11 24.50 -29.79
CA GLY A 836 -23.30 25.83 -29.22
C GLY A 836 -22.90 25.96 -27.74
N SER A 837 -22.74 24.84 -27.03
CA SER A 837 -22.10 24.78 -25.71
C SER A 837 -20.61 24.50 -25.87
N ASP A 838 -20.27 23.29 -26.29
CA ASP A 838 -18.92 22.73 -26.17
C ASP A 838 -18.12 22.97 -27.45
N TYR A 839 -18.76 22.75 -28.60
CA TYR A 839 -18.23 23.05 -29.92
C TYR A 839 -19.19 23.94 -30.72
N THR A 840 -18.64 24.65 -31.70
CA THR A 840 -19.43 25.44 -32.66
C THR A 840 -19.88 24.51 -33.78
N ASP A 841 -21.19 24.35 -33.94
CA ASP A 841 -21.77 23.67 -35.09
C ASP A 841 -21.26 24.28 -36.39
N ASN A 842 -20.92 23.44 -37.37
CA ASN A 842 -20.36 23.87 -38.64
C ASN A 842 -20.92 23.06 -39.82
N ASP A 843 -22.23 22.80 -39.79
CA ASP A 843 -22.96 22.20 -40.90
C ASP A 843 -22.71 22.92 -42.23
N GLY A 844 -22.54 22.16 -43.32
CA GLY A 844 -22.13 22.76 -44.58
C GLY A 844 -22.27 21.85 -45.79
N THR A 845 -21.65 22.27 -46.89
CA THR A 845 -21.62 21.52 -48.15
C THR A 845 -20.27 21.66 -48.83
N LEU A 846 -19.66 20.54 -49.19
CA LEU A 846 -18.43 20.50 -49.97
C LEU A 846 -18.78 20.30 -51.45
N THR A 847 -18.11 21.04 -52.33
CA THR A 847 -18.29 20.93 -53.80
C THR A 847 -17.08 20.26 -54.42
N PHE A 848 -17.28 19.08 -54.99
CA PHE A 848 -16.26 18.35 -55.72
C PHE A 848 -16.34 18.66 -57.21
N ALA A 849 -15.21 19.03 -57.82
CA ALA A 849 -15.06 19.08 -59.27
C ALA A 849 -15.15 17.67 -59.91
N GLY A 850 -14.99 16.62 -59.08
CA GLY A 850 -15.14 15.22 -59.48
C GLY A 850 -13.84 14.60 -59.97
N THR A 851 -12.69 15.12 -59.53
CA THR A 851 -11.37 14.62 -59.93
C THR A 851 -10.87 13.51 -59.02
N ALA A 852 -10.11 12.55 -59.58
CA ALA A 852 -9.59 11.44 -58.79
C ALA A 852 -8.52 11.91 -57.81
N GLY A 853 -8.72 11.63 -56.51
CA GLY A 853 -7.80 12.02 -55.44
C GLY A 853 -8.13 13.36 -54.76
N GLU A 854 -9.15 14.08 -55.23
CA GLU A 854 -9.59 15.39 -54.72
C GLU A 854 -9.88 15.37 -53.21
N THR A 855 -9.44 16.43 -52.50
CA THR A 855 -9.54 16.56 -51.04
C THR A 855 -10.12 17.90 -50.63
N HIS A 856 -11.02 17.87 -49.65
CA HIS A 856 -11.57 19.06 -48.99
C HIS A 856 -11.47 18.90 -47.46
N THR A 857 -11.38 20.00 -46.73
CA THR A 857 -11.26 20.01 -45.26
C THR A 857 -12.49 20.60 -44.58
N ILE A 858 -12.89 20.00 -43.47
CA ILE A 858 -13.91 20.49 -42.55
C ILE A 858 -13.20 20.83 -41.23
N THR A 859 -13.39 22.05 -40.72
CA THR A 859 -12.83 22.50 -39.44
C THR A 859 -13.96 22.72 -38.44
N VAL A 860 -13.79 22.25 -37.20
CA VAL A 860 -14.78 22.45 -36.11
C VAL A 860 -14.09 23.15 -34.94
N ALA A 861 -14.61 24.31 -34.54
CA ALA A 861 -14.02 25.11 -33.48
C ALA A 861 -14.64 24.78 -32.12
N VAL A 862 -13.81 24.52 -31.12
CA VAL A 862 -14.19 24.15 -29.76
C VAL A 862 -13.89 25.32 -28.82
N ALA A 863 -14.80 25.63 -27.90
CA ALA A 863 -14.59 26.67 -26.90
C ALA A 863 -13.49 26.24 -25.90
N GLY A 864 -12.57 27.15 -25.57
CA GLY A 864 -11.38 26.81 -24.80
C GLY A 864 -11.67 26.24 -23.41
N ASN A 865 -10.93 25.18 -23.06
CA ASN A 865 -10.71 24.62 -21.72
C ASN A 865 -11.88 24.73 -20.72
N ARG A 866 -12.72 23.67 -20.67
CA ARG A 866 -13.68 23.47 -19.58
C ARG A 866 -13.08 22.54 -18.52
N THR A 867 -12.95 23.04 -17.29
CA THR A 867 -12.32 22.30 -16.18
C THR A 867 -13.31 21.44 -15.40
N GLY A 868 -12.92 20.20 -15.09
CA GLY A 868 -13.70 19.29 -14.24
C GLY A 868 -14.88 18.56 -14.91
N GLN A 869 -14.99 18.64 -16.25
CA GLN A 869 -15.89 17.77 -17.03
C GLN A 869 -15.17 16.48 -17.48
N PRO A 870 -15.89 15.38 -17.74
CA PRO A 870 -15.34 14.21 -18.40
C PRO A 870 -14.89 14.54 -19.83
N ASP A 871 -14.10 13.66 -20.45
CA ASP A 871 -13.80 13.79 -21.88
C ASP A 871 -15.10 13.60 -22.70
N GLU A 872 -15.40 14.57 -23.56
CA GLU A 872 -16.66 14.62 -24.32
C GLU A 872 -16.43 14.34 -25.81
N THR A 873 -17.46 13.92 -26.54
CA THR A 873 -17.36 13.51 -27.94
C THR A 873 -18.41 14.19 -28.81
N PHE A 874 -18.01 14.54 -30.04
CA PHE A 874 -18.92 14.94 -31.12
C PHE A 874 -18.51 14.21 -32.41
N SER A 875 -19.33 14.27 -33.45
CA SER A 875 -19.02 13.60 -34.71
C SER A 875 -19.36 14.43 -35.95
N VAL A 876 -18.65 14.17 -37.05
CA VAL A 876 -18.93 14.73 -38.38
C VAL A 876 -19.45 13.63 -39.29
N ALA A 877 -20.60 13.84 -39.93
CA ALA A 877 -21.23 12.91 -40.86
C ALA A 877 -21.40 13.52 -42.26
N LEU A 878 -21.31 12.71 -43.30
CA LEU A 878 -21.58 13.09 -44.69
C LEU A 878 -23.04 12.80 -45.03
N GLY A 879 -23.83 13.87 -45.17
CA GLY A 879 -25.21 13.87 -45.62
C GLY A 879 -25.36 13.61 -47.11
N GLU A 880 -26.53 13.93 -47.68
CA GLU A 880 -26.88 13.53 -49.05
C GLU A 880 -26.00 14.16 -50.14
N LEU A 881 -25.85 13.40 -51.23
CA LEU A 881 -25.11 13.81 -52.42
C LEU A 881 -26.08 14.49 -53.39
N SER A 882 -25.64 15.58 -54.03
CA SER A 882 -26.47 16.33 -54.99
C SER A 882 -25.61 16.96 -56.10
N GLY A 883 -26.23 17.73 -56.99
CA GLY A 883 -25.51 18.44 -58.07
C GLY A 883 -25.07 17.59 -59.27
N ASN A 884 -25.45 16.30 -59.33
CA ASN A 884 -25.22 15.42 -60.47
C ASN A 884 -26.47 14.53 -60.71
N THR A 885 -26.46 13.67 -61.73
CA THR A 885 -27.59 12.78 -62.04
C THR A 885 -27.78 11.72 -60.96
N ALA A 886 -29.03 11.36 -60.66
CA ALA A 886 -29.35 10.38 -59.62
C ALA A 886 -28.58 9.04 -59.75
N PRO A 887 -28.36 8.45 -60.95
CA PRO A 887 -27.53 7.26 -61.09
C PRO A 887 -26.04 7.48 -60.76
N GLN A 888 -25.48 8.65 -61.07
CA GLN A 888 -24.07 8.96 -60.77
C GLN A 888 -23.86 9.24 -59.28
N LEU A 889 -24.84 9.84 -58.61
CA LEU A 889 -24.82 10.06 -57.16
C LEU A 889 -24.98 8.73 -56.39
N ALA A 890 -25.92 7.87 -56.81
CA ALA A 890 -26.12 6.54 -56.23
C ALA A 890 -24.91 5.60 -56.41
N ALA A 891 -24.02 5.90 -57.36
CA ALA A 891 -22.78 5.17 -57.60
C ALA A 891 -21.58 5.63 -56.74
N ILE A 892 -21.78 6.47 -55.72
CA ILE A 892 -20.74 6.92 -54.79
C ILE A 892 -21.02 6.38 -53.38
N THR A 893 -20.12 5.54 -52.86
CA THR A 893 -20.18 5.02 -51.48
C THR A 893 -19.45 5.96 -50.52
N LYS A 894 -20.13 6.39 -49.46
CA LYS A 894 -19.54 7.16 -48.36
C LYS A 894 -18.84 6.19 -47.38
N LEU A 895 -17.60 6.46 -47.00
CA LEU A 895 -16.80 5.63 -46.08
C LEU A 895 -16.26 6.46 -44.91
N GLY A 896 -16.26 5.88 -43.70
CA GLY A 896 -15.81 6.58 -42.50
C GLY A 896 -16.77 7.69 -42.03
N SER A 897 -18.04 7.66 -42.44
CA SER A 897 -19.05 8.60 -41.98
C SER A 897 -20.00 7.87 -41.01
N PRO A 898 -20.18 8.33 -39.75
CA PRO A 898 -19.51 9.49 -39.14
C PRO A 898 -18.04 9.24 -38.74
N GLN A 899 -17.27 10.32 -38.52
CA GLN A 899 -16.03 10.30 -37.72
C GLN A 899 -16.27 11.00 -36.38
N THR A 900 -15.89 10.35 -35.29
CA THR A 900 -15.95 10.90 -33.93
C THR A 900 -14.64 11.61 -33.56
N ALA A 901 -14.74 12.76 -32.89
CA ALA A 901 -13.62 13.43 -32.25
C ALA A 901 -13.89 13.60 -30.74
N THR A 902 -12.82 13.60 -29.94
CA THR A 902 -12.89 13.70 -28.47
C THR A 902 -12.30 15.03 -28.01
N ILE A 903 -13.11 15.82 -27.30
CA ILE A 903 -12.70 17.01 -26.57
C ILE A 903 -12.09 16.54 -25.23
N LEU A 904 -10.81 16.84 -25.02
CA LEU A 904 -10.07 16.43 -23.84
C LEU A 904 -10.18 17.46 -22.71
N SER A 905 -10.32 16.97 -21.49
CA SER A 905 -10.26 17.74 -20.25
C SER A 905 -8.83 18.24 -19.92
N SER A 906 -8.75 19.45 -19.35
CA SER A 906 -7.50 20.11 -18.95
C SER A 906 -7.00 19.62 -17.59
N PRO A 907 -5.67 19.53 -17.36
CA PRO A 907 -5.14 18.79 -16.22
C PRO A 907 -5.32 19.51 -14.89
N VAL A 908 -5.91 18.79 -13.92
CA VAL A 908 -5.77 18.98 -12.47
C VAL A 908 -6.37 20.31 -11.94
N ASN A 909 -7.64 20.26 -11.54
CA ASN A 909 -8.37 21.41 -11.01
C ASN A 909 -8.01 21.72 -9.53
N VAL A 910 -6.77 22.11 -9.26
CA VAL A 910 -6.26 22.38 -7.90
C VAL A 910 -5.72 23.82 -7.77
N THR A 911 -6.19 24.52 -6.76
CA THR A 911 -5.56 25.75 -6.26
C THR A 911 -4.38 25.36 -5.36
N ALA A 912 -3.16 25.58 -5.84
CA ALA A 912 -1.96 25.33 -5.07
C ALA A 912 -0.90 26.42 -5.26
N VAL A 913 0.04 26.49 -4.32
CA VAL A 913 1.34 27.13 -4.52
C VAL A 913 2.44 26.09 -4.29
N ALA A 914 3.54 26.20 -5.04
CA ALA A 914 4.74 25.39 -4.82
C ALA A 914 5.96 26.30 -4.92
N ASP A 915 6.92 26.11 -4.01
CA ASP A 915 8.24 26.71 -4.18
C ASP A 915 9.08 25.77 -5.03
N LEU A 916 9.61 26.28 -6.14
CA LEU A 916 10.45 25.54 -7.07
C LEU A 916 11.93 25.91 -6.88
N GLY A 917 12.30 26.15 -5.61
CA GLY A 917 13.64 26.53 -5.17
C GLY A 917 14.15 27.76 -5.89
N ARG A 918 15.25 27.62 -6.64
CA ARG A 918 15.82 28.71 -7.46
C ARG A 918 14.87 29.27 -8.54
N ALA A 919 13.80 28.57 -8.89
CA ALA A 919 12.75 29.12 -9.77
C ALA A 919 11.72 29.99 -9.00
N GLY A 920 11.76 30.02 -7.67
CA GLY A 920 10.93 30.81 -6.76
C GLY A 920 9.53 30.23 -6.54
N LEU A 921 8.69 30.97 -5.81
CA LEU A 921 7.31 30.58 -5.53
C LEU A 921 6.38 30.77 -6.75
N TRP A 922 5.67 29.71 -7.14
CA TRP A 922 4.66 29.69 -8.20
C TRP A 922 3.28 29.31 -7.66
N ARG A 923 2.22 29.69 -8.38
CA ARG A 923 0.82 29.34 -8.10
C ARG A 923 0.21 28.58 -9.28
N VAL A 924 -0.42 27.44 -9.01
CA VAL A 924 -1.28 26.71 -9.95
C VAL A 924 -2.64 27.39 -9.99
N THR A 925 -3.16 27.60 -11.21
CA THR A 925 -4.54 28.05 -11.44
C THR A 925 -5.18 27.23 -12.56
N PRO A 926 -6.52 27.29 -12.74
CA PRO A 926 -7.19 26.69 -13.90
C PRO A 926 -6.67 27.16 -15.29
N GLY A 927 -5.95 28.30 -15.33
CA GLY A 927 -5.26 28.81 -16.53
C GLY A 927 -3.77 28.44 -16.62
N GLY A 928 -3.28 27.53 -15.77
CA GLY A 928 -1.88 27.13 -15.68
C GLY A 928 -1.10 27.81 -14.56
N TRP A 929 0.24 27.69 -14.63
CA TRP A 929 1.18 28.22 -13.65
C TRP A 929 1.41 29.73 -13.79
N ALA A 930 1.38 30.45 -12.67
CA ALA A 930 1.78 31.85 -12.58
C ALA A 930 2.86 32.03 -11.50
N ARG A 931 4.03 32.55 -11.88
CA ARG A 931 5.11 32.88 -10.94
C ARG A 931 4.69 34.04 -10.05
N LEU A 932 4.74 33.87 -8.72
CA LEU A 932 4.40 34.93 -7.76
C LEU A 932 5.63 35.76 -7.38
N THR A 933 6.81 35.15 -7.32
CA THR A 933 8.08 35.82 -7.02
C THR A 933 9.26 35.03 -7.58
N ALA A 934 10.43 35.67 -7.63
CA ALA A 934 11.70 35.02 -7.96
C ALA A 934 12.53 34.62 -6.73
N ALA A 935 12.09 35.00 -5.53
CA ALA A 935 12.73 34.59 -4.28
C ALA A 935 12.24 33.21 -3.84
N ASN A 936 13.14 32.46 -3.20
CA ASN A 936 12.81 31.34 -2.31
C ASN A 936 11.96 31.85 -1.14
N VAL A 937 11.09 31.00 -0.61
CA VAL A 937 10.31 31.26 0.60
C VAL A 937 10.53 30.15 1.63
N GLU A 938 10.59 30.52 2.91
CA GLU A 938 10.76 29.54 4.01
C GLU A 938 9.44 28.81 4.34
N GLY A 939 8.31 29.31 3.82
CA GLY A 939 7.01 28.65 3.84
C GLY A 939 5.94 29.48 3.15
N ALA A 940 4.81 28.85 2.78
CA ALA A 940 3.66 29.53 2.16
C ALA A 940 2.30 28.98 2.65
N ALA A 941 1.24 29.76 2.43
CA ALA A 941 -0.16 29.36 2.58
C ALA A 941 -1.02 30.07 1.53
N VAL A 942 -2.02 29.39 0.97
CA VAL A 942 -2.87 29.89 -0.11
C VAL A 942 -4.37 29.81 0.27
N SER A 943 -5.17 30.77 -0.17
CA SER A 943 -6.63 30.76 0.06
C SER A 943 -7.32 29.77 -0.89
N ALA A 944 -8.52 29.29 -0.56
CA ALA A 944 -9.22 28.30 -1.38
C ALA A 944 -9.54 28.79 -2.81
N ASP A 945 -9.73 30.09 -2.98
CA ASP A 945 -9.93 30.74 -4.29
C ASP A 945 -8.61 31.12 -4.99
N GLY A 946 -7.47 30.87 -4.35
CA GLY A 946 -6.13 31.21 -4.81
C GLY A 946 -5.81 32.70 -4.84
N ARG A 947 -6.73 33.58 -4.43
CA ARG A 947 -6.61 35.04 -4.61
C ARG A 947 -5.78 35.73 -3.54
N ALA A 948 -5.46 35.04 -2.45
CA ALA A 948 -4.50 35.47 -1.45
C ALA A 948 -3.46 34.38 -1.21
N VAL A 949 -2.20 34.79 -1.06
CA VAL A 949 -1.09 33.93 -0.66
C VAL A 949 -0.32 34.65 0.45
N VAL A 950 0.04 33.95 1.51
CA VAL A 950 0.98 34.44 2.51
C VAL A 950 2.24 33.60 2.38
N ALA A 951 3.41 34.23 2.42
CA ALA A 951 4.68 33.52 2.41
C ALA A 951 5.71 34.24 3.27
N ASP A 952 6.61 33.47 3.87
CA ASP A 952 7.76 34.02 4.57
C ASP A 952 8.98 34.08 3.65
N PHE A 953 9.68 35.20 3.70
CA PHE A 953 10.88 35.49 2.91
C PHE A 953 12.11 35.51 3.82
N GLY A 954 12.02 34.90 5.01
CA GLY A 954 13.09 34.84 6.00
C GLY A 954 13.46 36.23 6.50
N ALA A 955 14.69 36.65 6.20
CA ALA A 955 15.13 38.04 6.43
C ALA A 955 14.29 39.09 5.67
N GLY A 956 13.53 38.69 4.64
CA GLY A 956 12.57 39.54 3.91
C GLY A 956 11.23 39.75 4.63
N GLY A 957 10.96 38.99 5.70
CA GLY A 957 9.78 39.03 6.55
C GLY A 957 8.51 38.43 5.94
N LEU A 958 7.49 38.22 6.77
CA LEU A 958 6.20 37.68 6.38
C LEU A 958 5.42 38.66 5.46
N ARG A 959 4.99 38.18 4.29
CA ARG A 959 4.29 38.98 3.27
C ARG A 959 2.99 38.33 2.82
N ARG A 960 2.04 39.15 2.36
CA ARG A 960 0.76 38.72 1.78
C ARG A 960 0.61 39.26 0.38
N TRP A 961 0.53 38.35 -0.58
CA TRP A 961 0.13 38.62 -1.96
C TRP A 961 -1.40 38.63 -2.08
N THR A 962 -1.93 39.50 -2.93
CA THR A 962 -3.30 39.38 -3.43
C THR A 962 -3.37 39.62 -4.93
N ALA A 963 -4.33 38.98 -5.60
CA ALA A 963 -4.52 39.09 -7.05
C ALA A 963 -4.71 40.54 -7.56
N ASN A 964 -5.23 41.43 -6.72
CA ASN A 964 -5.56 42.82 -7.10
C ASN A 964 -4.49 43.86 -6.70
N ALA A 965 -3.60 43.53 -5.76
CA ALA A 965 -2.65 44.51 -5.18
C ALA A 965 -1.19 44.02 -5.11
N GLY A 966 -0.90 42.78 -5.51
CA GLY A 966 0.43 42.19 -5.42
C GLY A 966 0.86 41.92 -3.97
N TRP A 967 2.18 41.88 -3.73
CA TRP A 967 2.79 41.63 -2.43
C TRP A 967 2.77 42.86 -1.51
N ALA A 968 2.21 42.72 -0.32
CA ALA A 968 2.32 43.67 0.78
C ALA A 968 3.09 43.03 1.97
N LEU A 969 3.89 43.83 2.67
CA LEU A 969 4.58 43.40 3.89
C LEU A 969 3.57 43.32 5.05
N LEU A 970 3.50 42.18 5.74
CA LEU A 970 2.72 42.06 6.98
C LEU A 970 3.58 42.31 8.21
N SER A 971 4.80 41.77 8.24
CA SER A 971 5.75 41.91 9.35
C SER A 971 7.18 41.90 8.84
N THR A 972 8.08 42.66 9.48
CA THR A 972 9.53 42.56 9.28
C THR A 972 10.17 41.44 10.11
N ALA A 973 9.44 40.85 11.06
CA ALA A 973 9.90 39.69 11.79
C ALA A 973 9.73 38.43 10.93
N ASN A 974 10.69 37.50 11.01
CA ASN A 974 10.57 36.17 10.42
C ASN A 974 9.56 35.36 11.26
N ALA A 975 8.56 34.77 10.61
CA ALA A 975 7.57 33.91 11.27
C ALA A 975 8.09 32.47 11.32
N GLN A 976 8.19 31.91 12.51
CA GLN A 976 8.63 30.51 12.66
C GLN A 976 7.55 29.52 12.19
N GLN A 977 6.28 29.92 12.32
CA GLN A 977 5.17 29.25 11.68
C GLN A 977 3.98 30.20 11.48
N PHE A 978 3.11 29.90 10.52
CA PHE A 978 1.87 30.63 10.32
C PHE A 978 0.77 29.77 9.68
N ALA A 979 -0.48 30.19 9.86
CA ALA A 979 -1.65 29.61 9.22
C ALA A 979 -2.60 30.73 8.75
N MET A 980 -3.35 30.48 7.68
CA MET A 980 -4.24 31.46 7.05
C MET A 980 -5.69 30.95 6.99
N SER A 981 -6.67 31.82 7.20
CA SER A 981 -8.08 31.46 7.00
C SER A 981 -8.38 31.17 5.53
N ARG A 982 -9.41 30.37 5.27
CA ARG A 982 -9.77 29.88 3.92
C ARG A 982 -10.06 31.01 2.93
N ASP A 983 -10.58 32.13 3.44
CA ASP A 983 -10.87 33.36 2.68
C ASP A 983 -9.67 34.32 2.57
N GLY A 984 -8.51 33.96 3.12
CA GLY A 984 -7.30 34.75 3.10
C GLY A 984 -7.34 36.07 3.88
N ARG A 985 -8.36 36.32 4.73
CA ARG A 985 -8.53 37.58 5.47
C ARG A 985 -7.90 37.61 6.86
N THR A 986 -7.66 36.43 7.45
CA THR A 986 -7.01 36.27 8.75
C THR A 986 -5.71 35.48 8.57
N VAL A 987 -4.65 35.96 9.20
CA VAL A 987 -3.37 35.23 9.31
C VAL A 987 -3.07 35.11 10.80
N VAL A 988 -2.69 33.93 11.25
CA VAL A 988 -2.11 33.73 12.58
C VAL A 988 -0.66 33.36 12.34
N ALA A 989 0.26 34.12 12.91
CA ALA A 989 1.70 33.89 12.75
C ALA A 989 2.36 33.94 14.12
N ASP A 990 3.34 33.07 14.29
CA ASP A 990 4.21 33.08 15.44
C ASP A 990 5.58 33.64 15.10
N PHE A 991 6.08 34.50 15.96
CA PHE A 991 7.33 35.23 15.80
C PHE A 991 8.32 34.87 16.94
N GLY A 992 8.28 33.63 17.41
CA GLY A 992 9.17 33.08 18.43
C GLY A 992 9.04 33.79 19.77
N GLY A 993 10.13 34.39 20.25
CA GLY A 993 10.14 35.21 21.48
C GLY A 993 9.21 36.45 21.46
N ALA A 994 8.71 36.88 20.29
CA ALA A 994 7.64 37.88 20.21
C ALA A 994 6.23 37.29 20.42
N GLY A 995 6.10 35.97 20.43
CA GLY A 995 4.90 35.17 20.66
C GLY A 995 3.92 35.15 19.49
N LEU A 996 2.77 34.50 19.71
CA LEU A 996 1.71 34.31 18.72
C LEU A 996 0.86 35.56 18.47
N TRP A 997 0.66 35.95 17.21
CA TRP A 997 -0.18 37.08 16.79
C TRP A 997 -1.21 36.70 15.73
N ARG A 998 -2.33 37.44 15.70
CA ARG A 998 -3.38 37.33 14.69
C ARG A 998 -3.54 38.64 13.94
N TRP A 999 -3.32 38.61 12.64
CA TRP A 999 -3.60 39.69 11.71
C TRP A 999 -5.00 39.52 11.11
N VAL A 1000 -5.73 40.63 11.00
CA VAL A 1000 -6.96 40.71 10.21
C VAL A 1000 -6.91 41.89 9.24
N ALA A 1001 -7.36 41.68 8.01
CA ALA A 1001 -7.16 42.62 6.89
C ALA A 1001 -7.65 44.06 7.12
N ILE A 1002 -8.60 44.29 8.03
CA ILE A 1002 -9.18 45.61 8.35
C ILE A 1002 -8.72 46.13 9.73
N GLY A 1003 -8.16 45.27 10.59
CA GLY A 1003 -7.80 45.59 11.99
C GLY A 1003 -6.32 45.48 12.34
N GLY A 1004 -5.47 45.01 11.42
CA GLY A 1004 -4.04 44.83 11.67
C GLY A 1004 -3.72 43.67 12.62
N TRP A 1005 -2.55 43.72 13.24
CA TRP A 1005 -2.04 42.71 14.16
C TRP A 1005 -2.57 42.88 15.59
N THR A 1006 -3.02 41.79 16.19
CA THR A 1006 -3.36 41.68 17.62
C THR A 1006 -2.56 40.53 18.23
N ARG A 1007 -1.83 40.77 19.33
CA ARG A 1007 -1.10 39.70 20.04
C ARG A 1007 -2.10 38.76 20.72
N LEU A 1008 -1.98 37.46 20.47
CA LEU A 1008 -2.81 36.45 21.12
C LEU A 1008 -2.12 35.82 22.33
N ALA A 1009 -0.82 35.51 22.24
CA ALA A 1009 -0.04 34.92 23.32
C ALA A 1009 1.36 35.55 23.43
N THR A 1010 2.01 35.34 24.57
CA THR A 1010 3.33 35.94 24.88
C THR A 1010 4.50 34.99 24.72
N GLY A 1011 4.25 33.69 24.54
CA GLY A 1011 5.27 32.66 24.33
C GLY A 1011 5.18 32.09 22.92
N ASP A 1012 6.25 31.34 22.60
CA ASP A 1012 6.38 30.48 21.43
C ASP A 1012 5.22 29.48 21.33
N ALA A 1013 4.73 29.24 20.13
CA ALA A 1013 3.76 28.23 19.79
C ALA A 1013 4.47 27.08 19.05
N GLU A 1014 4.26 25.85 19.52
CA GLU A 1014 4.86 24.67 18.89
C GLU A 1014 4.00 24.21 17.69
N ALA A 1015 2.69 24.50 17.69
CA ALA A 1015 1.82 24.33 16.53
C ALA A 1015 0.65 25.32 16.49
N VAL A 1016 0.35 25.90 15.32
CA VAL A 1016 -0.84 26.73 15.10
C VAL A 1016 -1.78 26.17 14.02
N ARG A 1017 -3.10 26.23 14.29
CA ARG A 1017 -4.18 25.94 13.34
C ARG A 1017 -5.22 27.05 13.40
N VAL A 1018 -5.75 27.46 12.24
CA VAL A 1018 -6.81 28.47 12.15
C VAL A 1018 -8.02 27.92 11.41
N SER A 1019 -9.20 28.20 11.95
CA SER A 1019 -10.47 27.87 11.32
C SER A 1019 -10.66 28.60 9.98
N ALA A 1020 -11.49 28.02 9.10
CA ALA A 1020 -11.76 28.49 7.76
C ALA A 1020 -12.29 29.93 7.70
N ASN A 1021 -13.01 30.40 8.74
CA ASN A 1021 -13.50 31.77 8.87
C ASN A 1021 -12.55 32.70 9.67
N GLY A 1022 -11.46 32.18 10.24
CA GLY A 1022 -10.49 32.95 11.02
C GLY A 1022 -10.94 33.35 12.42
N GLU A 1023 -12.07 32.85 12.93
CA GLU A 1023 -12.62 33.23 14.25
C GLU A 1023 -12.12 32.35 15.40
N THR A 1024 -11.80 31.09 15.11
CA THR A 1024 -11.17 30.16 16.05
C THR A 1024 -9.70 29.94 15.68
N VAL A 1025 -8.84 29.97 16.69
CA VAL A 1025 -7.43 29.55 16.61
C VAL A 1025 -7.22 28.42 17.61
N VAL A 1026 -6.57 27.34 17.19
CA VAL A 1026 -6.04 26.31 18.08
C VAL A 1026 -4.53 26.45 18.04
N ALA A 1027 -3.91 26.62 19.20
CA ALA A 1027 -2.47 26.77 19.32
C ALA A 1027 -1.97 25.89 20.45
N ASP A 1028 -0.96 25.11 20.14
CA ASP A 1028 -0.10 24.55 21.17
C ASP A 1028 0.93 25.60 21.59
N LEU A 1029 1.06 25.80 22.90
CA LEU A 1029 1.88 26.87 23.50
C LEU A 1029 2.98 26.26 24.40
N GLY A 1030 3.48 25.10 24.00
CA GLY A 1030 4.55 24.41 24.71
C GLY A 1030 4.11 24.01 26.12
N ARG A 1031 4.97 24.35 27.10
CA ARG A 1031 4.68 24.19 28.54
C ARG A 1031 3.41 24.90 29.04
N ALA A 1032 2.81 25.80 28.27
CA ALA A 1032 1.52 26.41 28.61
C ALA A 1032 0.31 25.57 28.17
N GLY A 1033 0.53 24.47 27.44
CA GLY A 1033 -0.44 23.48 26.99
C GLY A 1033 -1.27 23.92 25.78
N LEU A 1034 -2.00 22.97 25.19
CA LEU A 1034 -2.87 23.16 24.05
C LEU A 1034 -4.09 24.04 24.39
N LYS A 1035 -4.27 25.15 23.66
CA LYS A 1035 -5.36 26.12 23.87
C LYS A 1035 -6.16 26.41 22.62
N ARG A 1036 -7.38 26.87 22.85
CA ARG A 1036 -8.33 27.32 21.82
C ARG A 1036 -8.78 28.73 22.09
N TRP A 1037 -8.49 29.65 21.17
CA TRP A 1037 -8.99 31.02 21.18
C TRP A 1037 -10.28 31.06 20.35
N ALA A 1038 -11.37 31.56 20.94
CA ALA A 1038 -12.63 31.82 20.26
C ALA A 1038 -13.40 32.93 20.99
N SER A 1039 -14.24 33.68 20.27
CA SER A 1039 -15.04 34.78 20.84
C SER A 1039 -14.21 35.78 21.66
N GLY A 1040 -12.97 36.04 21.24
CA GLY A 1040 -12.05 36.97 21.91
C GLY A 1040 -11.34 36.43 23.15
N ARG A 1041 -11.50 35.16 23.53
CA ARG A 1041 -10.92 34.58 24.76
C ARG A 1041 -10.21 33.26 24.51
N TRP A 1042 -9.16 33.00 25.29
CA TRP A 1042 -8.53 31.69 25.37
C TRP A 1042 -9.29 30.76 26.31
N SER A 1043 -9.38 29.51 25.90
CA SER A 1043 -9.78 28.35 26.70
C SER A 1043 -8.63 27.34 26.67
N VAL A 1044 -8.26 26.78 27.82
CA VAL A 1044 -7.30 25.67 27.88
C VAL A 1044 -8.05 24.42 27.44
N LEU A 1045 -7.56 23.73 26.41
CA LEU A 1045 -8.07 22.41 26.05
C LEU A 1045 -7.35 21.36 26.89
N LEU A 1046 -6.01 21.43 26.93
CA LEU A 1046 -5.17 20.48 27.64
C LEU A 1046 -4.00 21.21 28.32
N ALA A 1047 -3.59 20.74 29.49
CA ALA A 1047 -2.44 21.28 30.21
C ALA A 1047 -1.09 20.64 29.81
N ALA A 1048 -1.13 19.47 29.16
CA ALA A 1048 0.03 18.80 28.60
C ALA A 1048 0.41 19.40 27.23
N ASN A 1049 1.67 19.19 26.86
CA ASN A 1049 2.21 19.49 25.54
C ASN A 1049 1.97 18.28 24.61
N PRO A 1050 1.11 18.39 23.58
CA PRO A 1050 0.98 17.33 22.58
C PRO A 1050 2.22 17.22 21.68
N GLU A 1051 2.50 16.03 21.16
CA GLU A 1051 3.56 15.81 20.17
C GLU A 1051 3.11 16.25 18.77
N ALA A 1052 1.81 16.16 18.48
CA ALA A 1052 1.21 16.65 17.23
C ALA A 1052 -0.26 17.05 17.40
N VAL A 1053 -0.75 17.98 16.57
CA VAL A 1053 -2.14 18.47 16.61
C VAL A 1053 -2.74 18.74 15.22
N ALA A 1054 -4.00 18.34 15.04
CA ALA A 1054 -4.86 18.74 13.93
C ALA A 1054 -6.20 19.29 14.44
N ALA A 1055 -6.84 20.15 13.66
CA ALA A 1055 -8.15 20.72 14.00
C ALA A 1055 -9.07 20.70 12.76
N SER A 1056 -10.37 20.53 12.98
CA SER A 1056 -11.38 20.67 11.92
C SER A 1056 -11.40 22.09 11.37
N GLY A 1057 -11.94 22.26 10.17
CA GLY A 1057 -12.04 23.55 9.49
C GLY A 1057 -12.94 24.56 10.22
N ASP A 1058 -13.83 24.15 11.10
CA ASP A 1058 -14.60 25.03 11.99
C ASP A 1058 -13.95 25.23 13.38
N GLY A 1059 -12.85 24.52 13.66
CA GLY A 1059 -12.16 24.52 14.94
C GLY A 1059 -13.00 23.98 16.11
N ARG A 1060 -13.99 23.11 15.85
CA ARG A 1060 -14.80 22.45 16.90
C ARG A 1060 -14.31 21.06 17.27
N VAL A 1061 -13.59 20.38 16.38
CA VAL A 1061 -12.90 19.12 16.66
C VAL A 1061 -11.41 19.39 16.68
N VAL A 1062 -10.72 18.89 17.69
CA VAL A 1062 -9.24 18.92 17.77
C VAL A 1062 -8.77 17.50 18.07
N VAL A 1063 -7.82 17.01 17.29
CA VAL A 1063 -7.14 15.74 17.57
C VAL A 1063 -5.71 16.07 17.96
N ALA A 1064 -5.28 15.54 19.10
CA ALA A 1064 -3.96 15.77 19.67
C ALA A 1064 -3.34 14.43 20.04
N ASP A 1065 -2.10 14.23 19.61
CA ASP A 1065 -1.30 13.11 20.06
C ASP A 1065 -0.52 13.49 21.31
N LEU A 1066 -0.59 12.63 22.32
CA LEU A 1066 0.04 12.82 23.62
C LEU A 1066 1.15 11.79 23.86
N GLY A 1067 1.76 11.30 22.77
CA GLY A 1067 2.86 10.36 22.78
C GLY A 1067 2.43 9.01 23.35
N ARG A 1068 3.14 8.56 24.39
CA ARG A 1068 2.76 7.36 25.18
C ARG A 1068 1.37 7.45 25.83
N SER A 1069 0.77 8.64 25.93
CA SER A 1069 -0.63 8.80 26.37
C SER A 1069 -1.64 8.61 25.23
N GLY A 1070 -1.18 8.36 24.01
CA GLY A 1070 -1.92 8.03 22.81
C GLY A 1070 -2.68 9.21 22.19
N LEU A 1071 -3.45 8.92 21.14
CA LEU A 1071 -4.22 9.91 20.39
C LEU A 1071 -5.56 10.25 21.08
N TRP A 1072 -5.87 11.53 21.21
CA TRP A 1072 -7.11 12.04 21.83
C TRP A 1072 -7.88 12.96 20.88
N ARG A 1073 -9.21 12.98 21.02
CA ARG A 1073 -10.15 13.85 20.27
C ARG A 1073 -10.96 14.70 21.24
N TRP A 1074 -10.80 16.01 21.13
CA TRP A 1074 -11.63 17.01 21.78
C TRP A 1074 -12.76 17.45 20.86
N GLU A 1075 -13.95 17.60 21.43
CA GLU A 1075 -15.12 18.15 20.75
C GLU A 1075 -15.75 19.30 21.56
N ALA A 1076 -16.06 20.38 20.85
CA ALA A 1076 -16.70 21.55 21.43
C ALA A 1076 -18.10 21.24 22.00
N GLY A 1077 -18.19 21.16 23.32
CA GLY A 1077 -19.43 20.92 24.07
C GLY A 1077 -19.51 19.55 24.75
N THR A 1078 -18.73 18.56 24.29
CA THR A 1078 -18.67 17.21 24.89
C THR A 1078 -17.33 16.89 25.56
N GLY A 1079 -16.25 17.60 25.19
CA GLY A 1079 -14.95 17.49 25.87
C GLY A 1079 -13.99 16.51 25.19
N TRP A 1080 -13.04 15.97 25.97
CA TRP A 1080 -12.03 15.02 25.49
C TRP A 1080 -12.51 13.57 25.52
N SER A 1081 -12.17 12.82 24.49
CA SER A 1081 -12.30 11.37 24.38
C SER A 1081 -10.97 10.78 23.89
N ARG A 1082 -10.54 9.64 24.46
CA ARG A 1082 -9.32 8.96 24.00
C ARG A 1082 -9.67 8.15 22.73
N LEU A 1083 -8.94 8.37 21.64
CA LEU A 1083 -9.15 7.62 20.40
C LEU A 1083 -8.39 6.29 20.40
N THR A 1084 -7.18 6.26 20.96
CA THR A 1084 -6.38 5.04 21.14
C THR A 1084 -5.40 5.22 22.31
N THR A 1085 -4.93 4.11 22.86
CA THR A 1085 -3.82 4.09 23.84
C THR A 1085 -2.45 4.06 23.16
N ALA A 1086 -2.36 3.54 21.93
CA ALA A 1086 -1.13 3.47 21.16
C ALA A 1086 -0.58 4.86 20.84
N ASN A 1087 0.75 4.99 20.91
CA ASN A 1087 1.48 6.09 20.29
C ASN A 1087 1.34 5.97 18.77
N VAL A 1088 1.02 7.05 18.06
CA VAL A 1088 0.86 7.02 16.59
C VAL A 1088 2.04 7.74 15.93
N GLU A 1089 2.56 7.20 14.83
CA GLU A 1089 3.73 7.81 14.13
C GLU A 1089 3.32 9.05 13.32
N GLY A 1090 2.02 9.17 13.01
CA GLY A 1090 1.43 10.35 12.39
C GLY A 1090 -0.08 10.23 12.20
N PHE A 1091 -0.77 11.35 12.00
CA PHE A 1091 -2.21 11.34 11.74
C PHE A 1091 -2.70 12.52 10.89
N ALA A 1092 -3.85 12.32 10.25
CA ALA A 1092 -4.60 13.32 9.51
C ALA A 1092 -6.06 13.37 9.98
N LEU A 1093 -6.64 14.58 10.01
CA LEU A 1093 -8.03 14.85 10.38
C LEU A 1093 -8.73 15.51 9.19
N SER A 1094 -9.91 15.01 8.80
CA SER A 1094 -10.73 15.63 7.76
C SER A 1094 -11.25 17.01 8.21
N ALA A 1095 -11.40 17.93 7.26
CA ALA A 1095 -11.78 19.32 7.57
C ALA A 1095 -13.21 19.46 8.12
N ASP A 1096 -14.09 18.47 7.90
CA ASP A 1096 -15.40 18.36 8.54
C ASP A 1096 -15.35 17.80 9.98
N GLY A 1097 -14.19 17.31 10.42
CA GLY A 1097 -13.96 16.75 11.76
C GLY A 1097 -14.50 15.33 11.98
N THR A 1098 -14.97 14.64 10.92
CA THR A 1098 -15.65 13.34 11.02
C THR A 1098 -14.73 12.13 10.95
N THR A 1099 -13.58 12.26 10.27
CA THR A 1099 -12.67 11.16 9.96
C THR A 1099 -11.26 11.46 10.46
N VAL A 1100 -10.71 10.53 11.23
CA VAL A 1100 -9.29 10.48 11.61
C VAL A 1100 -8.64 9.32 10.89
N VAL A 1101 -7.47 9.54 10.29
CA VAL A 1101 -6.60 8.49 9.79
C VAL A 1101 -5.29 8.61 10.56
N ALA A 1102 -4.81 7.52 11.15
CA ALA A 1102 -3.58 7.53 11.93
C ALA A 1102 -2.74 6.30 11.60
N ASP A 1103 -1.42 6.48 11.59
CA ASP A 1103 -0.47 5.40 11.44
C ASP A 1103 -0.03 4.87 12.81
N PHE A 1104 -0.01 3.56 12.94
CA PHE A 1104 0.30 2.84 14.18
C PHE A 1104 1.67 2.16 14.08
N GLY A 1105 2.55 2.61 13.16
CA GLY A 1105 3.86 2.02 12.95
C GLY A 1105 3.73 0.62 12.37
N ALA A 1106 4.37 -0.35 13.05
CA ALA A 1106 4.14 -1.78 12.81
C ALA A 1106 2.66 -2.21 12.95
N GLY A 1107 1.81 -1.43 13.62
CA GLY A 1107 0.36 -1.63 13.70
C GLY A 1107 -0.44 -1.22 12.45
N GLY A 1108 0.21 -0.55 11.49
CA GLY A 1108 -0.27 -0.15 10.17
C GLY A 1108 -1.30 1.00 10.15
N LEU A 1109 -1.54 1.55 8.97
CA LEU A 1109 -2.47 2.66 8.75
C LEU A 1109 -3.93 2.29 9.04
N ARG A 1110 -4.62 3.07 9.89
CA ARG A 1110 -6.03 2.85 10.27
C ARG A 1110 -6.88 4.11 10.12
N ARG A 1111 -8.17 3.93 9.86
CA ARG A 1111 -9.18 5.00 9.74
C ARG A 1111 -10.29 4.82 10.77
N ARG A 1112 -10.74 5.93 11.36
CA ARG A 1112 -11.86 5.97 12.29
C ARG A 1112 -12.82 7.10 11.92
N THR A 1113 -14.10 6.78 11.84
CA THR A 1113 -15.19 7.76 11.68
C THR A 1113 -15.87 8.02 13.03
N THR A 1114 -16.60 9.12 13.14
CA THR A 1114 -17.32 9.56 14.36
C THR A 1114 -18.27 8.54 14.99
N ILE A 1115 -18.70 7.51 14.25
CA ILE A 1115 -19.68 6.49 14.71
C ILE A 1115 -19.03 5.08 14.75
N GLY A 1116 -17.70 4.98 14.67
CA GLY A 1116 -17.00 3.69 14.51
C GLY A 1116 -15.76 3.48 15.38
N GLY A 1117 -15.32 2.23 15.44
CA GLY A 1117 -13.98 1.84 15.88
C GLY A 1117 -12.92 2.12 14.79
N TRP A 1118 -11.67 1.70 15.05
CA TRP A 1118 -10.60 1.79 14.05
C TRP A 1118 -10.72 0.67 13.02
N ALA A 1119 -10.99 1.03 11.77
CA ALA A 1119 -10.88 0.13 10.63
C ALA A 1119 -9.43 0.12 10.11
N VAL A 1120 -8.83 -1.06 9.96
CA VAL A 1120 -7.50 -1.22 9.35
C VAL A 1120 -7.60 -0.90 7.86
N LEU A 1121 -6.81 0.06 7.38
CA LEU A 1121 -6.66 0.33 5.95
C LEU A 1121 -5.49 -0.47 5.37
N SER A 1122 -4.37 -0.54 6.08
CA SER A 1122 -3.18 -1.31 5.68
C SER A 1122 -2.48 -1.91 6.88
N ARG A 1123 -1.67 -2.96 6.64
CA ARG A 1123 -0.74 -3.55 7.63
C ARG A 1123 0.71 -3.10 7.44
N GLY A 1124 1.01 -2.35 6.38
CA GLY A 1124 2.33 -1.73 6.19
C GLY A 1124 2.38 -0.34 6.81
N ASN A 1125 3.57 0.06 7.28
CA ASN A 1125 3.85 1.42 7.73
C ASN A 1125 3.73 2.41 6.55
N VAL A 1126 3.41 3.68 6.81
CA VAL A 1126 3.37 4.73 5.79
C VAL A 1126 4.28 5.90 6.12
N GLU A 1127 5.06 6.36 5.14
CA GLU A 1127 5.93 7.53 5.31
C GLU A 1127 5.11 8.83 5.40
N ARG A 1128 3.90 8.85 4.82
CA ARG A 1128 2.98 9.99 4.90
C ARG A 1128 1.53 9.60 4.62
N VAL A 1129 0.59 10.31 5.24
CA VAL A 1129 -0.85 10.21 4.93
C VAL A 1129 -1.50 11.60 4.79
N VAL A 1130 -2.38 11.76 3.80
CA VAL A 1130 -3.27 12.91 3.64
C VAL A 1130 -4.71 12.47 3.40
N VAL A 1131 -5.67 13.30 3.80
CA VAL A 1131 -7.10 13.01 3.75
C VAL A 1131 -7.88 14.15 3.09
N SER A 1132 -8.90 13.84 2.30
CA SER A 1132 -9.81 14.84 1.73
C SER A 1132 -10.64 15.54 2.81
N ALA A 1133 -11.21 16.70 2.49
CA ALA A 1133 -11.90 17.53 3.47
C ALA A 1133 -13.18 16.90 4.05
N ASP A 1134 -13.77 15.95 3.35
CA ASP A 1134 -14.93 15.14 3.72
C ASP A 1134 -14.56 13.77 4.33
N GLY A 1135 -13.27 13.46 4.48
CA GLY A 1135 -12.81 12.17 5.00
C GLY A 1135 -13.04 10.97 4.07
N GLY A 1136 -13.54 11.18 2.85
CA GLY A 1136 -13.92 10.12 1.91
C GLY A 1136 -12.73 9.49 1.17
N THR A 1137 -11.67 10.26 0.92
CA THR A 1137 -10.46 9.81 0.22
C THR A 1137 -9.27 9.88 1.16
N VAL A 1138 -8.48 8.80 1.20
CA VAL A 1138 -7.18 8.74 1.87
C VAL A 1138 -6.11 8.49 0.82
N VAL A 1139 -5.04 9.28 0.84
CA VAL A 1139 -3.85 9.04 0.01
C VAL A 1139 -2.68 8.83 0.97
N ALA A 1140 -1.93 7.75 0.79
CA ALA A 1140 -0.82 7.41 1.65
C ALA A 1140 0.36 6.90 0.83
N ASP A 1141 1.56 7.24 1.28
CA ASP A 1141 2.80 6.77 0.69
C ASP A 1141 3.37 5.62 1.51
N PHE A 1142 3.68 4.52 0.84
CA PHE A 1142 4.23 3.29 1.43
C PHE A 1142 5.74 3.18 1.17
N GLY A 1143 6.42 4.29 0.89
CA GLY A 1143 7.86 4.33 0.67
C GLY A 1143 8.24 3.55 -0.59
N PRO A 1144 9.10 2.51 -0.49
CA PRO A 1144 9.32 1.56 -1.59
C PRO A 1144 8.06 0.87 -2.12
N GLY A 1145 6.96 0.87 -1.35
CA GLY A 1145 5.64 0.38 -1.76
C GLY A 1145 4.82 1.36 -2.62
N GLY A 1146 5.30 2.60 -2.79
CA GLY A 1146 4.74 3.65 -3.65
C GLY A 1146 3.44 4.29 -3.16
N LEU A 1147 3.07 5.41 -3.79
CA LEU A 1147 1.88 6.20 -3.46
C LEU A 1147 0.57 5.51 -3.88
N ARG A 1148 -0.39 5.42 -2.94
CA ARG A 1148 -1.69 4.75 -3.15
C ARG A 1148 -2.86 5.62 -2.67
N ARG A 1149 -4.03 5.40 -3.28
CA ARG A 1149 -5.30 6.03 -2.90
C ARG A 1149 -6.29 4.96 -2.44
N TRP A 1150 -6.81 5.11 -1.22
CA TRP A 1150 -7.90 4.28 -0.71
C TRP A 1150 -9.24 4.80 -1.23
N THR A 1151 -10.12 3.89 -1.63
CA THR A 1151 -11.43 4.20 -2.21
C THR A 1151 -12.57 3.87 -1.23
N PRO A 1152 -13.70 4.61 -1.25
CA PRO A 1152 -14.86 4.31 -0.41
C PRO A 1152 -15.43 2.89 -0.56
N ALA A 1153 -15.16 2.21 -1.68
CA ALA A 1153 -15.52 0.82 -1.93
C ALA A 1153 -14.63 -0.21 -1.20
N GLY A 1154 -13.66 0.22 -0.40
CA GLY A 1154 -12.88 -0.63 0.50
C GLY A 1154 -11.49 -1.06 -0.01
N GLY A 1155 -11.06 -0.61 -1.20
CA GLY A 1155 -9.81 -1.03 -1.82
C GLY A 1155 -8.77 0.08 -2.01
N TRP A 1156 -7.49 -0.29 -1.95
CA TRP A 1156 -6.37 0.55 -2.39
C TRP A 1156 -6.15 0.47 -3.89
N VAL A 1157 -6.00 1.63 -4.53
CA VAL A 1157 -5.54 1.78 -5.91
C VAL A 1157 -4.12 2.34 -5.87
N VAL A 1158 -3.16 1.63 -6.47
CA VAL A 1158 -1.80 2.15 -6.65
C VAL A 1158 -1.86 3.31 -7.64
N LEU A 1159 -1.41 4.50 -7.23
CA LEU A 1159 -1.30 5.65 -8.13
C LEU A 1159 0.04 5.61 -8.88
N THR A 1160 1.12 5.23 -8.19
CA THR A 1160 2.46 5.06 -8.76
C THR A 1160 3.28 4.12 -7.85
N PRO A 1161 4.20 3.30 -8.41
CA PRO A 1161 5.15 2.52 -7.60
C PRO A 1161 6.34 3.34 -7.08
N ALA A 1162 6.50 4.60 -7.51
CA ALA A 1162 7.56 5.48 -7.02
C ALA A 1162 7.22 6.02 -5.61
N ASN A 1163 8.24 6.12 -4.75
CA ASN A 1163 8.20 6.89 -3.51
C ASN A 1163 8.11 8.40 -3.84
N VAL A 1164 7.35 9.19 -3.08
CA VAL A 1164 7.16 10.63 -3.32
C VAL A 1164 7.57 11.48 -2.11
N GLN A 1165 8.41 12.49 -2.35
CA GLN A 1165 8.97 13.31 -1.27
C GLN A 1165 7.92 14.18 -0.57
N ASN A 1166 6.86 14.58 -1.27
CA ASN A 1166 5.72 15.34 -0.74
C ASN A 1166 4.41 14.94 -1.44
N VAL A 1167 3.28 15.03 -0.74
CA VAL A 1167 1.94 14.83 -1.33
C VAL A 1167 0.90 15.78 -0.73
N ALA A 1168 -0.02 16.25 -1.56
CA ALA A 1168 -1.21 16.97 -1.15
C ALA A 1168 -2.43 16.47 -1.96
N VAL A 1169 -3.63 16.55 -1.37
CA VAL A 1169 -4.88 16.11 -2.00
C VAL A 1169 -5.87 17.27 -2.09
N SER A 1170 -6.66 17.32 -3.16
CA SER A 1170 -7.73 18.30 -3.32
C SER A 1170 -8.82 18.12 -2.28
N ARG A 1171 -9.57 19.20 -2.02
CA ARG A 1171 -10.67 19.22 -1.04
C ARG A 1171 -11.68 18.09 -1.24
N ASP A 1172 -11.98 17.75 -2.49
CA ASP A 1172 -12.93 16.72 -2.94
C ASP A 1172 -12.29 15.33 -3.18
N GLY A 1173 -11.00 15.16 -2.88
CA GLY A 1173 -10.29 13.88 -3.02
C GLY A 1173 -9.99 13.42 -4.45
N ARG A 1174 -10.40 14.20 -5.47
CA ARG A 1174 -10.25 13.80 -6.88
C ARG A 1174 -8.81 13.90 -7.36
N ALA A 1175 -8.19 15.06 -7.10
CA ALA A 1175 -6.87 15.39 -7.58
C ALA A 1175 -5.81 15.24 -6.48
N VAL A 1176 -4.63 14.74 -6.87
CA VAL A 1176 -3.45 14.58 -6.01
C VAL A 1176 -2.29 15.33 -6.63
N LEU A 1177 -1.60 16.16 -5.85
CA LEU A 1177 -0.30 16.71 -6.21
C LEU A 1177 0.77 15.90 -5.50
N ALA A 1178 1.76 15.41 -6.23
CA ALA A 1178 2.87 14.66 -5.65
C ALA A 1178 4.20 15.06 -6.27
N ASP A 1179 5.20 15.04 -5.41
CA ASP A 1179 6.57 15.43 -5.65
C ASP A 1179 7.44 14.18 -5.82
N PHE A 1180 8.07 14.05 -6.99
CA PHE A 1180 8.89 12.90 -7.35
C PHE A 1180 10.39 13.20 -7.17
N GLY A 1181 10.75 14.20 -6.37
CA GLY A 1181 12.12 14.66 -6.20
C GLY A 1181 12.73 15.11 -7.53
N PRO A 1182 13.85 14.51 -7.98
CA PRO A 1182 14.40 14.72 -9.32
C PRO A 1182 13.43 14.43 -10.48
N GLY A 1183 12.33 13.70 -10.24
CA GLY A 1183 11.25 13.46 -11.20
C GLY A 1183 10.24 14.61 -11.36
N GLY A 1184 10.38 15.66 -10.54
CA GLY A 1184 9.60 16.90 -10.54
C GLY A 1184 8.17 16.79 -9.97
N LEU A 1185 7.53 17.94 -9.79
CA LEU A 1185 6.13 18.03 -9.35
C LEU A 1185 5.15 17.54 -10.43
N ARG A 1186 4.24 16.63 -10.06
CA ARG A 1186 3.19 16.08 -10.92
C ARG A 1186 1.83 16.16 -10.25
N GLY A 1187 0.78 16.24 -11.06
CA GLY A 1187 -0.60 16.14 -10.62
C GLY A 1187 -1.28 14.89 -11.19
N PHE A 1188 -2.17 14.29 -10.43
CA PHE A 1188 -2.97 13.14 -10.81
C PHE A 1188 -4.45 13.49 -10.69
N ASP A 1189 -5.19 13.39 -11.80
CA ASP A 1189 -6.65 13.54 -11.86
C ASP A 1189 -7.18 12.49 -12.87
N GLY A 1190 -7.09 11.22 -12.48
CA GLY A 1190 -7.30 10.06 -13.36
C GLY A 1190 -6.07 9.63 -14.17
N ARG A 1191 -5.15 10.55 -14.49
CA ARG A 1191 -3.82 10.27 -15.05
C ARG A 1191 -2.77 11.21 -14.46
N TRP A 1192 -1.51 10.78 -14.43
CA TRP A 1192 -0.37 11.63 -14.07
C TRP A 1192 -0.04 12.63 -15.18
N VAL A 1193 0.18 13.88 -14.80
CA VAL A 1193 0.59 14.99 -15.66
C VAL A 1193 1.75 15.71 -14.98
N ALA A 1194 2.86 15.90 -15.70
CA ALA A 1194 3.99 16.68 -15.21
C ALA A 1194 3.59 18.15 -15.13
N LEU A 1195 3.74 18.76 -13.95
CA LEU A 1195 3.44 20.17 -13.71
C LEU A 1195 4.71 21.02 -13.67
N SER A 1196 5.81 20.47 -13.14
CA SER A 1196 7.15 21.07 -13.19
C SER A 1196 8.19 19.94 -13.31
N PRO A 1197 9.27 20.11 -14.09
CA PRO A 1197 10.43 19.22 -14.07
C PRO A 1197 11.39 19.53 -12.91
N VAL A 1198 11.14 20.62 -12.15
CA VAL A 1198 11.94 21.03 -11.00
C VAL A 1198 11.38 20.38 -9.74
N ASP A 1199 12.30 19.88 -8.92
CA ASP A 1199 12.09 19.38 -7.56
C ASP A 1199 11.56 20.52 -6.65
N PRO A 1200 10.32 20.45 -6.13
CA PRO A 1200 9.73 21.49 -5.29
C PRO A 1200 10.22 21.43 -3.84
N GLU A 1201 10.72 22.54 -3.31
CA GLU A 1201 11.11 22.65 -1.89
C GLU A 1201 9.89 22.68 -0.94
N GLY A 1202 8.68 22.90 -1.46
CA GLY A 1202 7.42 22.78 -0.71
C GLY A 1202 6.17 22.96 -1.57
N ILE A 1203 5.03 22.40 -1.13
CA ILE A 1203 3.73 22.43 -1.83
C ILE A 1203 2.60 22.68 -0.83
N TRP A 1204 1.71 23.62 -1.14
CA TRP A 1204 0.56 23.99 -0.29
C TRP A 1204 -0.72 24.16 -1.11
N VAL A 1205 -1.84 23.61 -0.61
CA VAL A 1205 -3.16 23.59 -1.28
C VAL A 1205 -4.19 24.39 -0.46
N GLY A 1206 -5.17 25.02 -1.13
CA GLY A 1206 -6.17 25.93 -0.52
C GLY A 1206 -7.57 25.34 -0.26
#